data_AF-A0A178BWY5-F1
#
_entry.id   AF-A0A178BWY5-F1
#
_cell.length_a   1.000
_cell.length_b   1.000
_cell.length_c   1.000
_cell.angle_alpha   90.00
_cell.angle_beta   90.00
_cell.angle_gamma   90.00
#
_symmetry.space_group_name_H-M   'P 1'
#
loop_
_entity.id
_entity.type
_entity.pdbx_description
1 polymer ?
#
loop_
_entity_poly.entity_id
_entity_poly.type
_entity_poly.pdbx_seq_one_letter_code
_entity_poly.pdbx_strand_id
1 'polypeptide(L)'
;MKYQATDVTSLVVLITWACVNVPTYINPRFIYILPSQPVVTTLFTTAGLTFCPGLFDVLQATSPPPVLWFKSIDPYIPKHVWGVYVLVLEKPGHRTLIYVGSGTGAERGEALRAGYKIVHTALLAQCPKPAAGDIPRLRTLVIAVEAAFACAFWAMKSTEKDYSYGDFCPWPRQSFQYGGLCSHNALLEGVGGNEKDLDFTPEELEEIDAAVKEKNRLYQNDYGRELRANPTEAYKARQKVNNEKQKPGTKARQMTAVETKQYHCNVCNVSCRDAASLKRHNMTPRHLRKVKMGDSDFICDDLSSNARALRRLRTACERAKRTLSSSAQTSIEIDSLYEGIDFYTSITRARFEELCQDLFRSTMEPVERVLRDSKIDKSSVHEIVLVGGSTRIPRIQKLVSDFFNGKEPNKSINPDEAVAYGAAVQAAILSGDTSSKSTNEILLLDVAPLSLGIETAGGVMTPLIKRNTTIPTKKSETFSTFSDNQPGVLIQVYEGERARTKDNNLLGKFELSGIPPAPRGVPQIEVTFDMDANGIMNVSAVEKGTGKSNKIVITNDKGRLSKEEIERMLSEAEKYKAEDEAEAARIAAKNGLESYAYSLKNTLADSKVDEKLDASDKEKLKSEIDKIISWLDENQTATKEEYESQQKELEGVANPIMMKFYGAGGEGGMPGGMPGGGMPGGPGGFPGAGGASHGDDGPTVEEVD
;
A
#
# COMPACT_ATOMS: atom_id res chain seq x y z
N MET A 1 -39.45 18.82 31.45
CA MET A 1 -40.62 18.40 30.62
C MET A 1 -41.21 17.11 31.20
N LYS A 2 -42.50 17.04 31.57
CA LYS A 2 -43.16 15.75 31.84
C LYS A 2 -43.55 15.15 30.49
N TYR A 3 -42.72 14.24 29.99
CA TYR A 3 -42.82 13.67 28.65
C TYR A 3 -44.14 12.89 28.47
N GLN A 4 -45.04 13.37 27.61
CA GLN A 4 -46.31 12.70 27.26
C GLN A 4 -46.10 11.55 26.25
N ALA A 5 -45.12 10.68 26.49
CA ALA A 5 -44.81 9.56 25.61
C ALA A 5 -45.60 8.30 26.00
N THR A 6 -46.14 7.59 25.02
CA THR A 6 -46.91 6.35 25.20
C THR A 6 -46.05 5.07 25.15
N ASP A 7 -44.77 5.19 24.80
CA ASP A 7 -43.81 4.08 24.72
C ASP A 7 -42.35 4.54 24.96
N VAL A 8 -41.46 3.59 25.23
CA VAL A 8 -40.03 3.85 25.53
C VAL A 8 -39.34 4.59 24.41
N THR A 9 -39.61 4.21 23.16
CA THR A 9 -38.94 4.75 22.00
C THR A 9 -39.27 6.23 21.87
N SER A 10 -40.56 6.57 21.94
CA SER A 10 -41.02 7.97 21.91
C SER A 10 -40.44 8.79 23.07
N LEU A 11 -40.36 8.22 24.28
CA LEU A 11 -39.80 8.89 25.46
C LEU A 11 -38.30 9.19 25.29
N VAL A 12 -37.53 8.18 24.90
CA VAL A 12 -36.08 8.31 24.70
C VAL A 12 -35.77 9.23 23.52
N VAL A 13 -36.55 9.20 22.44
CA VAL A 13 -36.41 10.13 21.31
C VAL A 13 -36.66 11.58 21.74
N LEU A 14 -37.68 11.83 22.57
CA LEU A 14 -37.95 13.18 23.09
C LEU A 14 -36.83 13.69 24.00
N ILE A 15 -36.31 12.85 24.91
CA ILE A 15 -35.18 13.20 25.77
C ILE A 15 -33.93 13.47 24.91
N THR A 16 -33.65 12.61 23.94
CA THR A 16 -32.50 12.74 23.03
C THR A 16 -32.58 14.04 22.23
N TRP A 17 -33.72 14.31 21.60
CA TRP A 17 -33.93 15.55 20.84
C TRP A 17 -33.82 16.79 21.72
N ALA A 18 -34.39 16.75 22.94
CA ALA A 18 -34.29 17.85 23.90
C ALA A 18 -32.84 18.11 24.31
N CYS A 19 -32.06 17.06 24.57
CA CYS A 19 -30.63 17.18 24.88
C CYS A 19 -29.80 17.76 23.72
N VAL A 20 -30.14 17.44 22.46
CA VAL A 20 -29.44 17.95 21.27
C VAL A 20 -29.76 19.42 20.98
N ASN A 21 -30.95 19.90 21.35
CA ASN A 21 -31.44 21.25 21.00
C ASN A 21 -31.20 22.29 22.12
N VAL A 22 -30.38 21.99 23.12
CA VAL A 22 -30.06 22.94 24.19
C VAL A 22 -29.14 24.06 23.63
N PRO A 23 -29.55 25.36 23.70
CA PRO A 23 -28.85 26.45 23.02
C PRO A 23 -27.43 26.74 23.51
N THR A 24 -27.09 26.34 24.74
CA THR A 24 -25.88 26.74 25.45
C THR A 24 -24.71 25.76 25.31
N TYR A 25 -24.89 24.61 24.65
CA TYR A 25 -23.95 23.48 24.73
C TYR A 25 -23.86 22.70 23.41
N ILE A 26 -23.45 23.36 22.32
CA ILE A 26 -23.47 22.79 20.97
C ILE A 26 -22.10 22.25 20.57
N ASN A 27 -22.00 20.93 20.33
CA ASN A 27 -21.05 20.41 19.36
C ASN A 27 -21.66 20.59 17.95
N PRO A 28 -21.07 21.46 17.10
CA PRO A 28 -21.69 21.85 15.82
C PRO A 28 -21.87 20.67 14.85
N ARG A 29 -21.14 19.56 15.03
CA ARG A 29 -21.25 18.37 14.16
C ARG A 29 -22.57 17.62 14.36
N PHE A 30 -23.19 17.65 15.54
CA PHE A 30 -24.43 16.93 15.82
C PHE A 30 -25.66 17.56 15.14
N ILE A 31 -25.67 18.88 14.95
CA ILE A 31 -26.78 19.59 14.29
C ILE A 31 -26.90 19.18 12.82
N TYR A 32 -25.78 18.87 12.14
CA TYR A 32 -25.82 18.42 10.75
C TYR A 32 -26.36 17.00 10.59
N ILE A 33 -26.19 16.13 11.60
CA ILE A 33 -26.55 14.71 11.53
C ILE A 33 -27.93 14.43 12.15
N LEU A 34 -28.27 15.13 13.25
CA LEU A 34 -29.54 15.02 13.97
C LEU A 34 -30.31 16.37 13.99
N PRO A 35 -30.57 17.01 12.83
CA PRO A 35 -31.09 18.39 12.75
C PRO A 35 -32.53 18.55 13.26
N SER A 36 -33.29 17.46 13.36
CA SER A 36 -34.71 17.51 13.72
C SER A 36 -35.19 16.21 14.35
N GLN A 37 -36.27 16.28 15.14
CA GLN A 37 -36.88 15.12 15.78
C GLN A 37 -37.25 14.01 14.78
N PRO A 38 -37.83 14.28 13.58
CA PRO A 38 -38.08 13.25 12.58
C PRO A 38 -36.82 12.47 12.14
N VAL A 39 -35.68 13.15 12.01
CA VAL A 39 -34.41 12.49 11.62
C VAL A 39 -33.92 11.55 12.71
N VAL A 40 -34.04 11.96 13.98
CA VAL A 40 -33.77 11.10 15.14
C VAL A 40 -34.69 9.88 15.11
N THR A 41 -35.99 10.06 14.88
CA THR A 41 -36.94 8.95 14.77
C THR A 41 -36.57 7.97 13.65
N THR A 42 -36.27 8.46 12.44
CA THR A 42 -35.85 7.61 11.32
C THR A 42 -34.60 6.80 11.66
N LEU A 43 -33.63 7.41 12.32
CA LEU A 43 -32.39 6.74 12.74
C LEU A 43 -32.62 5.68 13.82
N PHE A 44 -33.42 5.99 14.84
CA PHE A 44 -33.82 5.02 15.87
C PHE A 44 -34.51 3.80 15.25
N THR A 45 -35.43 4.03 14.30
CA THR A 45 -36.11 2.95 13.58
C THR A 45 -35.15 2.15 12.71
N THR A 46 -34.25 2.82 11.98
CA THR A 46 -33.26 2.17 11.11
C THR A 46 -32.27 1.32 11.91
N ALA A 47 -31.91 1.75 13.11
CA ALA A 47 -30.99 1.03 14.00
C ALA A 47 -31.57 -0.26 14.59
N GLY A 48 -32.90 -0.44 14.58
CA GLY A 48 -33.55 -1.60 15.19
C GLY A 48 -33.25 -1.72 16.70
N LEU A 49 -33.27 -0.58 17.41
CA LEU A 49 -32.97 -0.55 18.84
C LEU A 49 -34.00 -1.35 19.65
N THR A 50 -33.49 -2.25 20.48
CA THR A 50 -34.25 -3.03 21.46
C THR A 50 -33.85 -2.58 22.87
N PHE A 51 -34.83 -2.33 23.73
CA PHE A 51 -34.62 -1.88 25.10
C PHE A 51 -34.80 -3.01 26.12
N CYS A 52 -34.19 -2.87 27.30
CA CYS A 52 -34.38 -3.86 28.37
C CYS A 52 -35.83 -3.88 28.88
N PRO A 53 -36.38 -5.05 29.27
CA PRO A 53 -37.73 -5.16 29.81
C PRO A 53 -37.94 -4.28 31.05
N GLY A 54 -39.14 -3.67 31.17
CA GLY A 54 -39.50 -2.83 32.32
C GLY A 54 -38.87 -1.43 32.33
N LEU A 55 -38.08 -1.06 31.33
CA LEU A 55 -37.49 0.28 31.22
C LEU A 55 -38.55 1.38 31.13
N PHE A 56 -39.65 1.12 30.40
CA PHE A 56 -40.75 2.08 30.27
C PHE A 56 -41.39 2.41 31.62
N ASP A 57 -41.72 1.36 32.36
CA ASP A 57 -42.39 1.43 33.64
C ASP A 57 -41.52 2.19 34.64
N VAL A 58 -40.20 1.96 34.60
CA VAL A 58 -39.24 2.70 35.42
C VAL A 58 -39.17 4.16 35.04
N LEU A 59 -39.07 4.51 33.75
CA LEU A 59 -38.96 5.91 33.31
C LEU A 59 -40.26 6.71 33.57
N GLN A 60 -41.40 6.04 33.70
CA GLN A 60 -42.68 6.67 34.06
C GLN A 60 -43.01 6.60 35.56
N ALA A 61 -42.20 5.91 36.37
CA ALA A 61 -42.45 5.76 37.79
C ALA A 61 -42.37 7.10 38.53
N THR A 62 -43.13 7.24 39.63
CA THR A 62 -43.11 8.44 40.48
C THR A 62 -41.83 8.60 41.29
N SER A 63 -41.00 7.56 41.34
CA SER A 63 -39.73 7.50 42.08
C SER A 63 -38.64 6.85 41.21
N PRO A 64 -37.35 7.24 41.37
CA PRO A 64 -36.26 6.66 40.59
C PRO A 64 -36.06 5.17 40.89
N PRO A 65 -35.48 4.38 39.96
CA PRO A 65 -35.25 2.96 40.17
C PRO A 65 -34.29 2.72 41.34
N PRO A 66 -34.52 1.71 42.20
CA PRO A 66 -33.54 1.30 43.19
C PRO A 66 -32.33 0.61 42.54
N VAL A 67 -31.21 0.53 43.25
CA VAL A 67 -30.01 -0.20 42.78
C VAL A 67 -30.34 -1.66 42.40
N LEU A 68 -31.25 -2.28 43.14
CA LEU A 68 -31.70 -3.65 42.89
C LEU A 68 -32.35 -3.83 41.51
N TRP A 69 -33.00 -2.80 40.96
CA TRP A 69 -33.58 -2.88 39.63
C TRP A 69 -32.50 -3.07 38.57
N PHE A 70 -31.41 -2.29 38.63
CA PHE A 70 -30.27 -2.47 37.72
C PHE A 70 -29.65 -3.87 37.83
N LYS A 71 -29.60 -4.43 39.05
CA LYS A 71 -29.13 -5.80 39.30
C LYS A 71 -30.09 -6.89 38.81
N SER A 72 -31.37 -6.57 38.58
CA SER A 72 -32.35 -7.52 38.03
C SER A 72 -32.31 -7.63 36.50
N ILE A 73 -31.65 -6.70 35.81
CA ILE A 73 -31.49 -6.76 34.35
C ILE A 73 -30.50 -7.88 34.02
N ASP A 74 -30.80 -8.68 32.99
CA ASP A 74 -29.96 -9.78 32.55
C ASP A 74 -28.52 -9.30 32.29
N PRO A 75 -27.51 -9.88 32.97
CA PRO A 75 -26.13 -9.50 32.76
C PRO A 75 -25.52 -10.08 31.47
N TYR A 76 -26.24 -10.94 30.76
CA TYR A 76 -25.76 -11.53 29.52
C TYR A 76 -25.71 -10.50 28.39
N ILE A 77 -24.50 -10.32 27.84
CA ILE A 77 -24.25 -9.46 26.67
C ILE A 77 -23.96 -10.36 25.46
N PRO A 78 -24.86 -10.41 24.45
CA PRO A 78 -24.63 -11.17 23.23
C PRO A 78 -23.40 -10.64 22.46
N LYS A 79 -22.68 -11.54 21.74
CA LYS A 79 -21.45 -11.17 21.01
C LYS A 79 -21.68 -10.35 19.74
N HIS A 80 -22.92 -10.27 19.24
CA HIS A 80 -23.26 -9.66 17.96
C HIS A 80 -24.13 -8.40 18.09
N VAL A 81 -24.20 -7.82 19.29
CA VAL A 81 -24.98 -6.60 19.54
C VAL A 81 -24.08 -5.43 19.91
N TRP A 82 -24.56 -4.23 19.61
CA TRP A 82 -23.93 -2.97 19.98
C TRP A 82 -24.96 -2.08 20.68
N GLY A 83 -24.56 -1.25 21.65
CA GLY A 83 -25.52 -0.45 22.39
C GLY A 83 -24.96 0.20 23.66
N VAL A 84 -25.89 0.61 24.52
CA VAL A 84 -25.61 1.34 25.77
C VAL A 84 -25.67 0.39 26.96
N TYR A 85 -24.59 0.34 27.72
CA TYR A 85 -24.47 -0.49 28.90
C TYR A 85 -24.54 0.33 30.20
N VAL A 86 -24.91 -0.35 31.28
CA VAL A 86 -24.89 0.18 32.64
C VAL A 86 -23.99 -0.69 33.52
N LEU A 87 -23.18 -0.05 34.36
CA LEU A 87 -22.36 -0.68 35.38
C LEU A 87 -22.83 -0.26 36.76
N VAL A 88 -22.95 -1.24 37.66
CA VAL A 88 -23.19 -1.01 39.10
C VAL A 88 -21.87 -1.22 39.83
N LEU A 89 -21.40 -0.18 40.52
CA LEU A 89 -20.13 -0.21 41.26
C LEU A 89 -20.39 -0.05 42.76
N GLU A 90 -19.81 -0.94 43.56
CA GLU A 90 -19.97 -0.95 45.01
C GLU A 90 -18.61 -0.98 45.72
N LYS A 91 -18.55 -0.27 46.84
CA LYS A 91 -17.43 -0.28 47.78
C LYS A 91 -18.00 -0.33 49.20
N PRO A 92 -17.50 -1.23 50.08
CA PRO A 92 -17.96 -1.30 51.47
C PRO A 92 -17.90 0.07 52.16
N GLY A 93 -18.97 0.45 52.86
CA GLY A 93 -19.07 1.73 53.57
C GLY A 93 -19.23 2.98 52.70
N HIS A 94 -19.40 2.82 51.38
CA HIS A 94 -19.61 3.93 50.44
C HIS A 94 -20.90 3.76 49.65
N ARG A 95 -21.42 4.86 49.11
CA ARG A 95 -22.63 4.87 48.28
C ARG A 95 -22.35 4.15 46.95
N THR A 96 -23.29 3.32 46.50
CA THR A 96 -23.24 2.69 45.17
C THR A 96 -23.14 3.74 44.07
N LEU A 97 -22.34 3.47 43.04
CA LEU A 97 -22.20 4.34 41.87
C LEU A 97 -22.74 3.64 40.63
N ILE A 98 -23.45 4.40 39.79
CA ILE A 98 -23.95 3.97 38.49
C ILE A 98 -23.14 4.68 37.40
N TYR A 99 -22.73 3.90 36.41
CA TYR A 99 -22.07 4.39 35.21
C TYR A 99 -22.85 3.91 33.98
N VAL A 100 -23.13 4.82 33.05
CA VAL A 100 -23.77 4.55 31.75
C VAL A 100 -22.75 4.86 30.66
N GLY A 101 -22.60 3.98 29.67
CA GLY A 101 -21.61 4.15 28.62
C GLY A 101 -21.93 3.46 27.29
N SER A 102 -21.31 3.93 26.21
CA SER A 102 -21.25 3.27 24.91
C SER A 102 -19.82 3.26 24.37
N GLY A 103 -19.29 2.10 23.98
CA GLY A 103 -17.93 2.01 23.44
C GLY A 103 -16.82 2.51 24.39
N THR A 104 -15.56 2.55 23.96
CA THR A 104 -14.41 2.47 24.88
C THR A 104 -13.79 3.82 25.23
N GLY A 105 -14.16 4.45 26.34
CA GLY A 105 -13.43 5.67 26.75
C GLY A 105 -13.57 6.22 28.15
N ALA A 106 -14.69 6.06 28.88
CA ALA A 106 -14.82 6.80 30.13
C ALA A 106 -14.02 6.18 31.30
N GLU A 107 -13.64 7.06 32.24
CA GLU A 107 -12.82 6.94 33.45
C GLU A 107 -13.19 5.82 34.43
N ARG A 108 -13.31 4.57 33.96
CA ARG A 108 -13.40 3.36 34.80
C ARG A 108 -12.19 3.26 35.73
N GLY A 109 -11.04 3.78 35.29
CA GLY A 109 -9.79 3.74 36.02
C GLY A 109 -9.84 4.45 37.37
N GLU A 110 -10.53 5.59 37.50
CA GLU A 110 -10.50 6.36 38.76
C GLU A 110 -11.28 5.67 39.89
N ALA A 111 -12.50 5.20 39.63
CA ALA A 111 -13.29 4.47 40.62
C ALA A 111 -12.69 3.10 40.98
N LEU A 112 -12.14 2.39 40.00
CA LEU A 112 -11.43 1.13 40.23
C LEU A 112 -10.15 1.36 41.06
N ARG A 113 -9.38 2.43 40.78
CA ARG A 113 -8.23 2.87 41.62
C ARG A 113 -8.64 3.29 43.02
N ALA A 114 -9.84 3.86 43.18
CA ALA A 114 -10.42 4.23 44.48
C ALA A 114 -11.02 3.05 45.26
N GLY A 115 -10.93 1.82 44.73
CA GLY A 115 -11.32 0.58 45.40
C GLY A 115 -12.79 0.17 45.24
N TYR A 116 -13.52 0.76 44.29
CA TYR A 116 -14.85 0.27 43.91
C TYR A 116 -14.74 -0.98 43.02
N LYS A 117 -15.68 -1.91 43.18
CA LYS A 117 -15.79 -3.12 42.34
C LYS A 117 -17.04 -3.07 41.48
N ILE A 118 -16.92 -3.49 40.23
CA ILE A 118 -18.08 -3.68 39.36
C ILE A 118 -18.79 -4.94 39.84
N VAL A 119 -20.01 -4.79 40.35
CA VAL A 119 -20.82 -5.90 40.88
C VAL A 119 -21.87 -6.38 39.90
N HIS A 120 -22.23 -5.55 38.91
CA HIS A 120 -23.20 -5.89 37.86
C HIS A 120 -22.94 -5.12 36.58
N THR A 121 -23.24 -5.72 35.44
CA THR A 121 -23.16 -5.10 34.11
C THR A 121 -24.35 -5.57 33.30
N ALA A 122 -25.07 -4.65 32.65
CA ALA A 122 -26.24 -4.97 31.85
C ALA A 122 -26.39 -4.00 30.66
N LEU A 123 -27.24 -4.36 29.68
CA LEU A 123 -27.57 -3.50 28.54
C LEU A 123 -28.90 -2.80 28.77
N LEU A 124 -28.93 -1.47 28.59
CA LEU A 124 -30.16 -0.66 28.63
C LEU A 124 -30.82 -0.58 27.25
N ALA A 125 -30.01 -0.50 26.20
CA ALA A 125 -30.44 -0.53 24.81
C ALA A 125 -29.42 -1.26 23.94
N GLN A 126 -29.88 -2.00 22.93
CA GLN A 126 -29.05 -2.76 22.01
C GLN A 126 -29.59 -2.73 20.58
N CYS A 127 -28.70 -2.81 19.61
CA CYS A 127 -28.99 -2.98 18.19
C CYS A 127 -28.09 -4.10 17.62
N PRO A 128 -28.45 -4.71 16.47
CA PRO A 128 -27.53 -5.58 15.74
C PRO A 128 -26.25 -4.82 15.41
N LYS A 129 -25.10 -5.52 15.43
CA LYS A 129 -23.84 -4.89 15.04
C LYS A 129 -23.93 -4.36 13.60
N PRO A 130 -23.70 -3.05 13.35
CA PRO A 130 -23.84 -2.49 12.02
C PRO A 130 -22.68 -2.86 11.10
N ALA A 131 -22.95 -2.81 9.80
CA ALA A 131 -21.93 -2.94 8.75
C ALA A 131 -20.97 -1.73 8.80
N ALA A 132 -19.73 -1.92 8.32
CA ALA A 132 -18.66 -0.92 8.45
C ALA A 132 -19.07 0.49 7.96
N GLY A 133 -19.81 0.57 6.84
CA GLY A 133 -20.29 1.85 6.28
C GLY A 133 -21.35 2.57 7.12
N ASP A 134 -22.07 1.87 7.99
CA ASP A 134 -23.13 2.44 8.83
C ASP A 134 -22.66 2.79 10.25
N ILE A 135 -21.46 2.32 10.63
CA ILE A 135 -20.85 2.55 11.96
C ILE A 135 -20.84 4.04 12.34
N PRO A 136 -20.36 5.00 11.51
CA PRO A 136 -20.26 6.38 11.98
C PRO A 136 -21.64 7.00 12.26
N ARG A 137 -22.63 6.75 11.41
CA ARG A 137 -24.00 7.26 11.57
C ARG A 137 -24.70 6.66 12.79
N LEU A 138 -24.52 5.36 13.02
CA LEU A 138 -25.11 4.67 14.17
C LEU A 138 -24.34 4.92 15.47
N ARG A 139 -23.04 5.24 15.40
CA ARG A 139 -22.24 5.67 16.56
C ARG A 139 -22.79 6.96 17.15
N THR A 140 -23.07 7.95 16.30
CA THR A 140 -23.67 9.22 16.72
C THR A 140 -25.01 9.01 17.42
N LEU A 141 -25.83 8.07 16.91
CA LEU A 141 -27.11 7.70 17.51
C LEU A 141 -26.94 7.05 18.89
N VAL A 142 -26.05 6.06 19.01
CA VAL A 142 -25.80 5.33 20.26
C VAL A 142 -25.24 6.26 21.34
N ILE A 143 -24.35 7.19 20.98
CA ILE A 143 -23.83 8.24 21.87
C ILE A 143 -24.96 9.16 22.35
N ALA A 144 -25.89 9.52 21.48
CA ALA A 144 -27.04 10.35 21.85
C ALA A 144 -27.98 9.63 22.82
N VAL A 145 -28.20 8.33 22.63
CA VAL A 145 -28.97 7.46 23.55
C VAL A 145 -28.27 7.33 24.90
N GLU A 146 -26.94 7.21 24.93
CA GLU A 146 -26.14 7.16 26.15
C GLU A 146 -26.35 8.42 27.00
N ALA A 147 -26.26 9.60 26.39
CA ALA A 147 -26.46 10.87 27.07
C ALA A 147 -27.88 11.00 27.64
N ALA A 148 -28.90 10.55 26.89
CA ALA A 148 -30.28 10.51 27.36
C ALA A 148 -30.44 9.63 28.61
N PHE A 149 -29.82 8.45 28.65
CA PHE A 149 -29.84 7.58 29.83
C PHE A 149 -29.02 8.11 30.99
N ALA A 150 -27.86 8.73 30.74
CA ALA A 150 -27.06 9.36 31.77
C ALA A 150 -27.83 10.50 32.47
N CYS A 151 -28.64 11.25 31.71
CA CYS A 151 -29.56 12.25 32.24
C CYS A 151 -30.72 11.62 33.02
N ALA A 152 -31.41 10.64 32.42
CA ALA A 152 -32.59 10.00 33.02
C ALA A 152 -32.28 9.34 34.38
N PHE A 153 -31.10 8.73 34.52
CA PHE A 153 -30.68 8.04 35.74
C PHE A 153 -29.73 8.85 36.64
N TRP A 154 -29.41 10.11 36.30
CA TRP A 154 -28.42 10.91 37.04
C TRP A 154 -27.08 10.17 37.24
N ALA A 155 -26.59 9.55 36.17
CA ALA A 155 -25.37 8.73 36.19
C ALA A 155 -24.08 9.57 36.08
N MET A 156 -24.17 10.90 36.12
CA MET A 156 -23.05 11.82 35.99
C MET A 156 -22.39 12.15 37.33
N LYS A 157 -21.06 12.31 37.32
CA LYS A 157 -20.26 12.81 38.44
C LYS A 157 -20.62 14.27 38.67
N SER A 158 -20.81 14.66 39.93
CA SER A 158 -20.97 16.07 40.28
C SER A 158 -19.63 16.76 40.04
N THR A 159 -19.49 17.43 38.91
CA THR A 159 -18.32 18.26 38.57
C THR A 159 -18.70 19.72 38.82
N GLU A 160 -17.71 20.63 38.82
CA GLU A 160 -17.95 22.08 38.96
C GLU A 160 -18.78 22.68 37.81
N LYS A 161 -19.07 21.88 36.76
CA LYS A 161 -19.92 22.25 35.62
C LYS A 161 -21.37 21.83 35.86
N ASP A 162 -22.29 22.80 35.79
CA ASP A 162 -23.73 22.56 35.80
C ASP A 162 -24.24 22.27 34.38
N TYR A 163 -24.51 21.00 34.09
CA TYR A 163 -25.10 20.55 32.82
C TYR A 163 -26.62 20.74 32.75
N SER A 164 -27.24 21.36 33.75
CA SER A 164 -28.69 21.61 33.83
C SER A 164 -29.55 20.35 33.67
N TYR A 165 -29.02 19.17 34.05
CA TYR A 165 -29.75 17.90 33.99
C TYR A 165 -31.05 17.89 34.79
N GLY A 166 -31.16 18.77 35.79
CA GLY A 166 -32.35 18.91 36.63
C GLY A 166 -33.63 19.15 35.82
N ASP A 167 -33.55 19.80 34.66
CA ASP A 167 -34.72 20.15 33.84
C ASP A 167 -35.23 18.99 32.97
N PHE A 168 -34.37 17.99 32.73
CA PHE A 168 -34.60 16.85 31.86
C PHE A 168 -34.72 15.52 32.62
N CYS A 169 -34.21 15.47 33.85
CA CYS A 169 -34.32 14.30 34.72
C CYS A 169 -35.77 14.15 35.27
N PRO A 170 -36.36 12.95 35.24
CA PRO A 170 -37.71 12.74 35.77
C PRO A 170 -37.82 12.93 37.29
N TRP A 171 -36.71 12.88 38.02
CA TRP A 171 -36.69 12.90 39.49
C TRP A 171 -35.61 13.85 40.04
N PRO A 172 -35.83 14.43 41.23
CA PRO A 172 -34.83 15.28 41.88
C PRO A 172 -33.64 14.44 42.38
N ARG A 173 -32.44 15.04 42.41
CA ARG A 173 -31.19 14.36 42.77
C ARG A 173 -31.25 13.63 44.12
N GLN A 174 -31.91 14.22 45.10
CA GLN A 174 -32.00 13.65 46.45
C GLN A 174 -32.78 12.34 46.50
N SER A 175 -33.62 12.05 45.50
CA SER A 175 -34.42 10.82 45.44
C SER A 175 -33.64 9.58 45.00
N PHE A 176 -32.45 9.74 44.41
CA PHE A 176 -31.65 8.60 43.95
C PHE A 176 -30.89 7.94 45.11
N GLN A 177 -30.85 6.61 45.17
CA GLN A 177 -30.09 5.89 46.20
C GLN A 177 -28.59 5.77 45.89
N TYR A 178 -28.17 6.15 44.68
CA TYR A 178 -26.82 5.97 44.14
C TYR A 178 -26.23 7.28 43.60
N GLY A 179 -24.90 7.29 43.49
CA GLY A 179 -24.15 8.35 42.81
C GLY A 179 -23.95 8.05 41.31
N GLY A 180 -23.51 9.07 40.57
CA GLY A 180 -23.13 8.95 39.17
C GLY A 180 -21.61 8.99 39.01
N LEU A 181 -21.08 8.31 38.00
CA LEU A 181 -19.64 8.21 37.74
C LEU A 181 -19.23 8.71 36.33
N CYS A 182 -20.18 8.98 35.43
CA CYS A 182 -19.88 9.51 34.11
C CYS A 182 -19.30 10.93 34.25
N SER A 183 -18.08 11.15 33.77
CA SER A 183 -17.37 12.42 33.93
C SER A 183 -17.60 13.43 32.81
N HIS A 184 -18.12 12.98 31.68
CA HIS A 184 -18.38 13.80 30.50
C HIS A 184 -19.77 13.49 29.94
N ASN A 185 -20.38 14.49 29.30
CA ASN A 185 -21.54 14.29 28.46
C ASN A 185 -21.10 14.41 27.00
N ALA A 186 -21.13 13.30 26.27
CA ALA A 186 -20.70 13.26 24.87
C ALA A 186 -21.53 14.14 23.92
N LEU A 187 -22.70 14.64 24.35
CA LEU A 187 -23.49 15.63 23.61
C LEU A 187 -23.17 17.09 24.00
N LEU A 188 -22.66 17.36 25.21
CA LEU A 188 -22.55 18.72 25.77
C LEU A 188 -21.12 19.21 25.99
N GLU A 189 -20.13 18.31 26.03
CA GLU A 189 -18.72 18.66 26.05
C GLU A 189 -18.10 18.41 24.67
N GLY A 190 -17.30 19.36 24.17
CA GLY A 190 -16.37 19.05 23.09
C GLY A 190 -15.49 17.89 23.56
N VAL A 191 -15.32 16.87 22.71
CA VAL A 191 -14.55 15.66 23.02
C VAL A 191 -13.10 16.05 23.33
N GLY A 192 -12.85 16.44 24.57
CA GLY A 192 -11.57 16.91 25.07
C GLY A 192 -10.68 15.71 25.33
N GLY A 193 -10.08 15.22 24.25
CA GLY A 193 -9.01 14.22 24.28
C GLY A 193 -8.60 13.76 22.89
N ASN A 194 -9.53 13.70 21.93
CA ASN A 194 -9.24 13.35 20.54
C ASN A 194 -10.27 14.04 19.63
N GLU A 195 -9.84 15.00 18.83
CA GLU A 195 -10.65 15.69 17.80
C GLU A 195 -11.27 14.75 16.74
N LYS A 196 -10.94 13.45 16.81
CA LYS A 196 -11.31 12.42 15.84
C LYS A 196 -12.68 11.77 16.08
N ASP A 197 -13.35 11.95 17.21
CA ASP A 197 -14.54 11.13 17.56
C ASP A 197 -15.72 11.18 16.57
N LEU A 198 -15.72 12.17 15.67
CA LEU A 198 -16.70 12.30 14.58
C LEU A 198 -16.05 12.49 13.18
N ASP A 199 -14.72 12.57 13.11
CA ASP A 199 -13.94 12.76 11.87
C ASP A 199 -12.97 11.58 11.73
N PHE A 200 -13.52 10.38 11.70
CA PHE A 200 -12.73 9.19 11.41
C PHE A 200 -12.87 8.83 9.93
N THR A 201 -11.73 8.60 9.28
CA THR A 201 -11.77 7.95 7.97
C THR A 201 -12.31 6.52 8.12
N PRO A 202 -12.81 5.89 7.04
CA PRO A 202 -13.21 4.49 7.07
C PRO A 202 -12.14 3.57 7.65
N GLU A 203 -10.85 3.85 7.38
CA GLU A 203 -9.73 3.08 7.94
C GLU A 203 -9.60 3.27 9.47
N GLU A 204 -9.74 4.50 9.97
CA GLU A 204 -9.67 4.78 11.42
C GLU A 204 -10.87 4.16 12.18
N LEU A 205 -12.03 4.06 11.54
CA LEU A 205 -13.19 3.35 12.11
C LEU A 205 -12.97 1.85 12.20
N GLU A 206 -12.29 1.25 11.22
CA GLU A 206 -11.92 -0.16 11.23
C GLU A 206 -10.89 -0.46 12.34
N GLU A 207 -9.90 0.42 12.52
CA GLU A 207 -8.93 0.32 13.62
C GLU A 207 -9.60 0.43 14.99
N ILE A 208 -10.56 1.35 15.16
CA ILE A 208 -11.31 1.48 16.41
C ILE A 208 -12.24 0.29 16.63
N ASP A 209 -12.92 -0.23 15.60
CA ASP A 209 -13.70 -1.46 15.72
C ASP A 209 -12.82 -2.66 16.13
N ALA A 210 -11.60 -2.75 15.58
CA ALA A 210 -10.62 -3.76 15.98
C ALA A 210 -10.18 -3.60 17.45
N ALA A 211 -9.87 -2.38 17.89
CA ALA A 211 -9.50 -2.10 19.27
C ALA A 211 -10.66 -2.34 20.27
N VAL A 212 -11.90 -2.02 19.89
CA VAL A 212 -13.10 -2.27 20.69
C VAL A 212 -13.42 -3.77 20.76
N LYS A 213 -13.30 -4.50 19.65
CA LYS A 213 -13.42 -5.97 19.61
C LYS A 213 -12.43 -6.60 20.59
N GLU A 214 -11.18 -6.13 20.58
CA GLU A 214 -10.13 -6.65 21.43
C GLU A 214 -10.41 -6.37 22.91
N LYS A 215 -10.79 -5.13 23.24
CA LYS A 215 -11.16 -4.76 24.61
C LYS A 215 -12.39 -5.50 25.12
N ASN A 216 -13.40 -5.71 24.29
CA ASN A 216 -14.58 -6.49 24.65
C ASN A 216 -14.23 -7.97 24.84
N ARG A 217 -13.31 -8.52 24.04
CA ARG A 217 -12.80 -9.88 24.20
C ARG A 217 -12.06 -10.05 25.52
N LEU A 218 -11.18 -9.11 25.89
CA LEU A 218 -10.49 -9.10 27.17
C LEU A 218 -11.47 -9.01 28.34
N TYR A 219 -12.44 -8.09 28.26
CA TYR A 219 -13.50 -7.96 29.27
C TYR A 219 -14.33 -9.25 29.43
N GLN A 220 -14.71 -9.91 28.32
CA GLN A 220 -15.44 -11.18 28.36
C GLN A 220 -14.60 -12.33 28.93
N ASN A 221 -13.29 -12.34 28.67
CA ASN A 221 -12.36 -13.31 29.24
C ASN A 221 -12.19 -13.11 30.75
N ASP A 222 -12.12 -11.86 31.21
CA ASP A 222 -12.05 -11.51 32.63
C ASP A 222 -13.36 -11.80 33.35
N TYR A 223 -14.50 -11.42 32.77
CA TYR A 223 -15.83 -11.76 33.26
C TYR A 223 -16.05 -13.29 33.35
N GLY A 224 -15.62 -14.02 32.33
CA GLY A 224 -15.64 -15.49 32.33
C GLY A 224 -14.67 -16.11 33.34
N ARG A 225 -13.53 -15.47 33.64
CA ARG A 225 -12.64 -15.87 34.74
C ARG A 225 -13.29 -15.65 36.10
N GLU A 226 -13.96 -14.52 36.31
CA GLU A 226 -14.68 -14.21 37.56
C GLU A 226 -15.87 -15.15 37.79
N LEU A 227 -16.68 -15.44 36.78
CA LEU A 227 -17.78 -16.42 36.85
C LEU A 227 -17.30 -17.86 37.14
N ARG A 228 -16.06 -18.20 36.75
CA ARG A 228 -15.44 -19.49 37.09
C ARG A 228 -14.90 -19.51 38.53
N ALA A 229 -14.43 -18.36 39.02
CA ALA A 229 -13.94 -18.21 40.39
C ALA A 229 -15.08 -18.16 41.42
N ASN A 230 -16.20 -17.49 41.10
CA ASN A 230 -17.41 -17.39 41.92
C ASN A 230 -18.68 -17.74 41.12
N PRO A 231 -18.96 -19.04 40.90
CA PRO A 231 -20.04 -19.49 40.03
C PRO A 231 -21.42 -19.33 40.69
N THR A 232 -22.32 -18.61 40.00
CA THR A 232 -23.75 -18.52 40.37
C THR A 232 -24.48 -19.84 40.13
N GLU A 233 -25.61 -20.08 40.83
CA GLU A 233 -26.40 -21.30 40.66
C GLU A 233 -26.93 -21.49 39.23
N ALA A 234 -27.29 -20.39 38.56
CA ALA A 234 -27.66 -20.40 37.14
C ALA A 234 -26.49 -20.84 36.22
N TYR A 235 -25.26 -20.41 36.52
CA TYR A 235 -24.07 -20.82 35.77
C TYR A 235 -23.74 -22.31 36.00
N LYS A 236 -23.85 -22.81 37.24
CA LYS A 236 -23.67 -24.24 37.56
C LYS A 236 -24.69 -25.11 36.85
N ALA A 237 -25.96 -24.72 36.83
CA ALA A 237 -27.03 -25.45 36.12
C ALA A 237 -26.76 -25.51 34.60
N ARG A 238 -26.30 -24.41 34.00
CA ARG A 238 -25.98 -24.33 32.56
C ARG A 238 -24.72 -25.11 32.18
N GLN A 239 -23.70 -25.10 33.05
CA GLN A 239 -22.50 -25.94 32.90
C GLN A 239 -22.82 -27.43 33.02
N LYS A 240 -23.73 -27.83 33.90
CA LYS A 240 -24.18 -29.22 34.02
C LYS A 240 -24.82 -29.72 32.70
N VAL A 241 -25.70 -28.91 32.09
CA VAL A 241 -26.31 -29.21 30.79
C VAL A 241 -25.28 -29.27 29.65
N ASN A 242 -24.28 -28.38 29.65
CA ASN A 242 -23.22 -28.38 28.63
C ASN A 242 -22.25 -29.55 28.80
N ASN A 243 -21.92 -29.93 30.04
CA ASN A 243 -21.07 -31.08 30.34
C ASN A 243 -21.78 -32.41 30.02
N GLU A 244 -23.11 -32.49 30.16
CA GLU A 244 -23.90 -33.62 29.70
C GLU A 244 -23.91 -33.75 28.17
N LYS A 245 -23.93 -32.63 27.43
CA LYS A 245 -23.82 -32.60 25.97
C LYS A 245 -22.42 -32.95 25.43
N GLN A 246 -21.35 -32.75 26.20
CA GLN A 246 -19.96 -33.00 25.77
C GLN A 246 -19.48 -34.45 25.92
N LYS A 247 -20.22 -35.34 26.60
CA LYS A 247 -19.79 -36.72 26.92
C LYS A 247 -19.54 -37.69 25.74
N PRO A 248 -20.11 -37.57 24.52
CA PRO A 248 -19.89 -38.59 23.49
C PRO A 248 -18.49 -38.56 22.84
N GLY A 249 -17.89 -37.38 22.64
CA GLY A 249 -16.69 -37.22 21.80
C GLY A 249 -15.36 -37.53 22.49
N THR A 250 -15.26 -37.30 23.80
CA THR A 250 -13.98 -37.37 24.52
C THR A 250 -13.55 -38.81 24.83
N LYS A 251 -14.50 -39.71 25.07
CA LYS A 251 -14.23 -41.13 25.35
C LYS A 251 -13.83 -41.90 24.09
N ALA A 252 -14.48 -41.59 22.96
CA ALA A 252 -14.13 -42.16 21.64
C ALA A 252 -12.70 -41.78 21.21
N ARG A 253 -12.30 -40.51 21.41
CA ARG A 253 -10.95 -40.04 21.06
C ARG A 253 -9.84 -40.62 21.95
N GLN A 254 -10.13 -40.90 23.22
CA GLN A 254 -9.18 -41.58 24.12
C GLN A 254 -8.96 -43.04 23.70
N MET A 255 -9.99 -43.72 23.20
CA MET A 255 -9.86 -45.08 22.67
C MET A 255 -9.06 -45.11 21.36
N THR A 256 -9.29 -44.16 20.45
CA THR A 256 -8.53 -44.05 19.19
C THR A 256 -7.04 -43.76 19.41
N ALA A 257 -6.68 -43.01 20.46
CA ALA A 257 -5.28 -42.73 20.80
C ALA A 257 -4.52 -43.97 21.34
N VAL A 258 -5.23 -44.91 21.97
CA VAL A 258 -4.66 -46.19 22.44
C VAL A 258 -4.41 -47.14 21.27
N GLU A 259 -5.28 -47.15 20.26
CA GLU A 259 -5.13 -47.98 19.05
C GLU A 259 -4.05 -47.48 18.08
N THR A 260 -3.92 -46.17 17.88
CA THR A 260 -3.08 -45.60 16.81
C THR A 260 -1.64 -45.25 17.22
N LYS A 261 -1.30 -45.34 18.51
CA LYS A 261 0.00 -44.94 19.10
C LYS A 261 0.47 -43.50 18.75
N GLN A 262 -0.40 -42.64 18.21
CA GLN A 262 -0.08 -41.24 17.91
C GLN A 262 -0.68 -40.32 18.98
N TYR A 263 0.16 -39.44 19.52
CA TYR A 263 -0.22 -38.51 20.57
C TYR A 263 -0.43 -37.12 19.96
N HIS A 264 -1.52 -36.44 20.28
CA HIS A 264 -1.85 -35.17 19.64
C HIS A 264 -1.95 -34.03 20.65
N CYS A 265 -1.32 -32.89 20.33
CA CYS A 265 -1.43 -31.68 21.14
C CYS A 265 -2.60 -30.82 20.66
N ASN A 266 -3.70 -30.81 21.42
CA ASN A 266 -4.91 -30.06 21.06
C ASN A 266 -4.74 -28.53 21.09
N VAL A 267 -3.69 -27.99 21.70
CA VAL A 267 -3.44 -26.54 21.79
C VAL A 267 -2.65 -26.04 20.58
N CYS A 268 -1.68 -26.83 20.12
CA CYS A 268 -0.83 -26.46 19.00
C CYS A 268 -1.23 -27.14 17.69
N ASN A 269 -2.18 -28.08 17.74
CA ASN A 269 -2.60 -28.96 16.63
C ASN A 269 -1.40 -29.72 16.01
N VAL A 270 -0.49 -30.20 16.86
CA VAL A 270 0.73 -30.91 16.44
C VAL A 270 0.64 -32.37 16.84
N SER A 271 0.86 -33.27 15.89
CA SER A 271 0.99 -34.71 16.13
C SER A 271 2.40 -35.05 16.62
N CYS A 272 2.48 -35.76 17.73
CA CYS A 272 3.67 -36.22 18.42
C CYS A 272 3.75 -37.74 18.32
N ARG A 273 4.97 -38.26 18.08
CA ARG A 273 5.20 -39.69 17.82
C ARG A 273 5.05 -40.57 19.06
N ASP A 274 5.27 -40.01 20.25
CA ASP A 274 5.14 -40.70 21.54
C ASP A 274 4.79 -39.74 22.69
N ALA A 275 4.46 -40.30 23.86
CA ALA A 275 4.10 -39.53 25.05
C ALA A 275 5.23 -38.65 25.57
N ALA A 276 6.50 -39.06 25.41
CA ALA A 276 7.66 -38.28 25.84
C ALA A 276 7.85 -37.03 24.97
N SER A 277 7.59 -37.15 23.67
CA SER A 277 7.65 -36.08 22.68
C SER A 277 6.50 -35.09 22.87
N LEU A 278 5.30 -35.57 23.23
CA LEU A 278 4.21 -34.69 23.64
C LEU A 278 4.55 -33.92 24.92
N LYS A 279 5.17 -34.57 25.91
CA LYS A 279 5.64 -33.88 27.13
C LYS A 279 6.69 -32.82 26.82
N ARG A 280 7.66 -33.11 25.95
CA ARG A 280 8.65 -32.12 25.49
C ARG A 280 8.00 -30.96 24.73
N HIS A 281 7.09 -31.26 23.81
CA HIS A 281 6.31 -30.26 23.09
C HIS A 281 5.54 -29.34 24.04
N ASN A 282 4.89 -29.91 25.07
CA ASN A 282 4.13 -29.16 26.07
C ASN A 282 5.00 -28.24 26.95
N MET A 283 6.31 -28.48 27.00
CA MET A 283 7.28 -27.63 27.72
C MET A 283 7.96 -26.60 26.80
N THR A 284 7.64 -26.58 25.50
CA THR A 284 8.23 -25.58 24.59
C THR A 284 7.70 -24.18 24.91
N PRO A 285 8.53 -23.12 24.76
CA PRO A 285 8.09 -21.74 24.96
C PRO A 285 6.88 -21.38 24.10
N ARG A 286 6.79 -21.95 22.89
CA ARG A 286 5.65 -21.79 21.97
C ARG A 286 4.36 -22.39 22.53
N HIS A 287 4.40 -23.64 23.00
CA HIS A 287 3.24 -24.27 23.62
C HIS A 287 2.82 -23.54 24.91
N LEU A 288 3.76 -23.24 25.79
CA LEU A 288 3.49 -22.54 27.05
C LEU A 288 2.93 -21.13 26.83
N ARG A 289 3.38 -20.41 25.80
CA ARG A 289 2.78 -19.11 25.41
C ARG A 289 1.38 -19.27 24.85
N LYS A 290 1.14 -20.27 23.98
CA LYS A 290 -0.19 -20.53 23.41
C LYS A 290 -1.21 -20.96 24.47
N VAL A 291 -0.76 -21.73 25.48
CA VAL A 291 -1.56 -22.08 26.67
C VAL A 291 -1.85 -20.85 27.53
N LYS A 292 -0.89 -19.93 27.68
CA LYS A 292 -1.05 -18.71 28.50
C LYS A 292 -1.90 -17.62 27.83
N MET A 293 -1.81 -17.46 26.51
CA MET A 293 -2.41 -16.35 25.76
C MET A 293 -3.75 -16.73 25.11
N GLY A 294 -4.06 -18.03 24.96
CA GLY A 294 -5.21 -18.47 24.17
C GLY A 294 -5.04 -18.14 22.68
N ASP A 295 -5.97 -18.62 21.85
CA ASP A 295 -5.91 -18.49 20.36
C ASP A 295 -6.04 -17.05 19.84
N SER A 296 -5.96 -16.03 20.70
CA SER A 296 -6.52 -14.72 20.38
C SER A 296 -5.52 -13.58 20.17
N ASP A 297 -4.24 -13.66 20.54
CA ASP A 297 -3.26 -12.61 20.16
C ASP A 297 -1.98 -13.17 19.57
N PHE A 298 -1.92 -13.19 18.24
CA PHE A 298 -0.65 -13.17 17.51
C PHE A 298 -0.45 -11.72 17.04
N ILE A 299 0.14 -10.86 17.87
CA ILE A 299 0.70 -9.60 17.37
C ILE A 299 1.93 -10.03 16.56
N CYS A 300 1.83 -10.06 15.24
CA CYS A 300 3.03 -10.04 14.41
C CYS A 300 3.59 -8.62 14.48
N ASP A 301 4.89 -8.48 14.73
CA ASP A 301 5.56 -7.20 14.59
C ASP A 301 5.36 -6.69 13.14
N ASP A 302 5.03 -5.41 12.99
CA ASP A 302 4.75 -4.81 11.68
C ASP A 302 6.04 -4.57 10.89
N LEU A 303 6.18 -5.27 9.76
CA LEU A 303 7.33 -5.17 8.87
C LEU A 303 7.35 -3.90 8.00
N SER A 304 6.28 -3.09 8.01
CA SER A 304 6.11 -1.91 7.16
C SER A 304 7.16 -0.82 7.39
N SER A 305 7.79 -0.81 8.58
CA SER A 305 8.86 0.11 8.92
C SER A 305 10.24 -0.30 8.36
N ASN A 306 10.41 -1.56 7.95
CA ASN A 306 11.71 -2.10 7.53
C ASN A 306 11.82 -2.19 6.00
N ALA A 307 12.55 -1.22 5.42
CA ALA A 307 12.75 -1.12 3.98
C ALA A 307 13.40 -2.38 3.36
N ARG A 308 14.32 -3.06 4.08
CA ARG A 308 14.97 -4.28 3.60
C ARG A 308 13.98 -5.44 3.54
N ALA A 309 13.18 -5.64 4.59
CA ALA A 309 12.15 -6.67 4.63
C ALA A 309 11.09 -6.44 3.53
N LEU A 310 10.62 -5.20 3.37
CA LEU A 310 9.67 -4.83 2.32
C LEU A 310 10.22 -5.06 0.91
N ARG A 311 11.48 -4.72 0.64
CA ARG A 311 12.10 -4.96 -0.66
C ARG A 311 12.18 -6.47 -0.97
N ARG A 312 12.60 -7.29 0.00
CA ARG A 312 12.66 -8.75 -0.15
C ARG A 312 11.27 -9.34 -0.40
N LEU A 313 10.28 -8.92 0.38
CA LEU A 313 8.89 -9.35 0.21
C LEU A 313 8.34 -8.91 -1.16
N ARG A 314 8.60 -7.68 -1.60
CA ARG A 314 8.17 -7.18 -2.92
C ARG A 314 8.75 -8.00 -4.06
N THR A 315 10.05 -8.32 -4.02
CA THR A 315 10.69 -9.18 -5.02
C THR A 315 10.06 -10.57 -5.07
N ALA A 316 9.80 -11.17 -3.90
CA ALA A 316 9.16 -12.48 -3.82
C ALA A 316 7.70 -12.44 -4.32
N CYS A 317 6.93 -11.41 -3.97
CA CYS A 317 5.58 -11.18 -4.48
C CYS A 317 5.56 -10.97 -6.00
N GLU A 318 6.54 -10.27 -6.58
CA GLU A 318 6.65 -10.10 -8.03
C GLU A 318 6.92 -11.45 -8.72
N ARG A 319 7.86 -12.26 -8.18
CA ARG A 319 8.11 -13.62 -8.68
C ARG A 319 6.84 -14.47 -8.61
N ALA A 320 6.15 -14.46 -7.47
CA ALA A 320 4.88 -15.16 -7.30
C ALA A 320 3.82 -14.71 -8.31
N LYS A 321 3.68 -13.40 -8.55
CA LYS A 321 2.78 -12.85 -9.58
C LYS A 321 3.08 -13.38 -10.97
N ARG A 322 4.37 -13.44 -11.36
CA ARG A 322 4.80 -14.01 -12.65
C ARG A 322 4.45 -15.50 -12.71
N THR A 323 4.75 -16.28 -11.66
CA THR A 323 4.40 -17.70 -11.58
C THR A 323 2.89 -17.95 -11.63
N LEU A 324 2.08 -17.12 -10.98
CA LEU A 324 0.62 -17.23 -11.02
C LEU A 324 0.02 -16.96 -12.40
N SER A 325 0.78 -16.34 -13.31
CA SER A 325 0.34 -16.13 -14.69
C SER A 325 0.35 -17.44 -15.51
N SER A 326 1.15 -18.43 -15.11
CA SER A 326 1.18 -19.79 -15.71
C SER A 326 0.54 -20.84 -14.80
N SER A 327 0.83 -20.81 -13.50
CA SER A 327 0.40 -21.79 -12.50
C SER A 327 -0.82 -21.33 -11.69
N ALA A 328 -1.62 -22.29 -11.19
CA ALA A 328 -2.82 -21.99 -10.40
C ALA A 328 -2.53 -21.60 -8.94
N GLN A 329 -1.34 -21.96 -8.43
CA GLN A 329 -0.88 -21.67 -7.07
C GLN A 329 0.64 -21.59 -7.01
N THR A 330 1.18 -20.90 -6.01
CA THR A 330 2.63 -20.80 -5.74
C THR A 330 2.86 -20.51 -4.24
N SER A 331 4.02 -20.90 -3.71
CA SER A 331 4.46 -20.53 -2.36
C SER A 331 5.40 -19.33 -2.40
N ILE A 332 5.35 -18.51 -1.35
CA ILE A 332 6.27 -17.42 -1.08
C ILE A 332 7.01 -17.80 0.19
N GLU A 333 8.31 -18.02 0.06
CA GLU A 333 9.20 -18.52 1.11
C GLU A 333 10.40 -17.59 1.21
N ILE A 334 10.61 -16.99 2.39
CA ILE A 334 11.69 -16.04 2.63
C ILE A 334 12.26 -16.28 4.04
N ASP A 335 13.48 -16.78 4.09
CA ASP A 335 14.20 -17.01 5.35
C ASP A 335 14.54 -15.69 6.03
N SER A 336 14.36 -15.63 7.36
CA SER A 336 14.68 -14.49 8.21
C SER A 336 14.19 -13.17 7.59
N LEU A 337 12.90 -13.10 7.24
CA LEU A 337 12.31 -11.92 6.60
C LEU A 337 12.37 -10.69 7.52
N TYR A 338 12.03 -10.88 8.80
CA TYR A 338 11.98 -9.81 9.80
C TYR A 338 12.32 -10.36 11.19
N GLU A 339 13.25 -9.71 11.91
CA GLU A 339 13.68 -10.08 13.28
C GLU A 339 14.03 -11.57 13.47
N GLY A 340 14.65 -12.19 12.47
CA GLY A 340 15.02 -13.61 12.52
C GLY A 340 13.86 -14.58 12.26
N ILE A 341 12.68 -14.08 11.87
CA ILE A 341 11.48 -14.87 11.60
C ILE A 341 11.37 -15.16 10.10
N ASP A 342 11.29 -16.44 9.76
CA ASP A 342 11.03 -16.90 8.39
C ASP A 342 9.58 -16.62 7.98
N PHE A 343 9.37 -16.29 6.72
CA PHE A 343 8.05 -16.09 6.14
C PHE A 343 7.73 -17.19 5.14
N TYR A 344 6.63 -17.90 5.37
CA TYR A 344 6.10 -18.91 4.46
C TYR A 344 4.61 -18.67 4.27
N THR A 345 4.16 -18.54 3.02
CA THR A 345 2.75 -18.53 2.68
C THR A 345 2.52 -19.15 1.30
N SER A 346 1.30 -19.54 1.01
CA SER A 346 0.88 -20.00 -0.32
C SER A 346 -0.22 -19.10 -0.84
N ILE A 347 -0.13 -18.71 -2.10
CA ILE A 347 -1.12 -17.87 -2.78
C ILE A 347 -1.63 -18.57 -4.03
N THR A 348 -2.94 -18.54 -4.22
CA THR A 348 -3.60 -19.07 -5.40
C THR A 348 -3.86 -17.96 -6.40
N ARG A 349 -3.99 -18.30 -7.68
CA ARG A 349 -4.35 -17.35 -8.75
C ARG A 349 -5.69 -16.68 -8.43
N ALA A 350 -6.67 -17.45 -7.95
CA ALA A 350 -7.98 -16.91 -7.57
C ALA A 350 -7.88 -15.83 -6.48
N ARG A 351 -7.01 -16.04 -5.47
CA ARG A 351 -6.79 -15.04 -4.41
C ARG A 351 -6.07 -13.80 -4.94
N PHE A 352 -5.08 -13.96 -5.80
CA PHE A 352 -4.42 -12.83 -6.46
C PHE A 352 -5.41 -12.02 -7.33
N GLU A 353 -6.25 -12.70 -8.10
CA GLU A 353 -7.26 -12.06 -8.93
C GLU A 353 -8.30 -11.29 -8.11
N GLU A 354 -8.72 -11.83 -6.95
CA GLU A 354 -9.60 -11.16 -6.01
C GLU A 354 -8.96 -9.89 -5.44
N LEU A 355 -7.69 -9.96 -5.02
CA LEU A 355 -6.96 -8.84 -4.42
C LEU A 355 -6.74 -7.67 -5.38
N CYS A 356 -6.67 -7.92 -6.69
CA CYS A 356 -6.45 -6.91 -7.72
C CYS A 356 -7.67 -6.68 -8.63
N GLN A 357 -8.85 -7.19 -8.24
CA GLN A 357 -10.03 -7.22 -9.10
C GLN A 357 -10.53 -5.82 -9.47
N ASP A 358 -10.37 -4.85 -8.57
CA ASP A 358 -10.64 -3.43 -8.76
C ASP A 358 -9.68 -2.81 -9.79
N LEU A 359 -8.37 -3.04 -9.63
CA LEU A 359 -7.35 -2.57 -10.56
C LEU A 359 -7.53 -3.17 -11.96
N PHE A 360 -7.90 -4.45 -12.05
CA PHE A 360 -8.16 -5.08 -13.34
C PHE A 360 -9.39 -4.50 -14.03
N ARG A 361 -10.46 -4.19 -13.28
CA ARG A 361 -11.68 -3.58 -13.84
C ARG A 361 -11.45 -2.14 -14.28
N SER A 362 -10.68 -1.36 -13.55
CA SER A 362 -10.41 0.04 -13.90
C SER A 362 -9.70 0.17 -15.25
N THR A 363 -8.96 -0.86 -15.70
CA THR A 363 -8.36 -0.88 -17.05
C THR A 363 -9.37 -0.91 -18.20
N MET A 364 -10.63 -1.30 -17.96
CA MET A 364 -11.67 -1.35 -19.00
C MET A 364 -12.29 0.01 -19.28
N GLU A 365 -12.29 0.93 -18.31
CA GLU A 365 -12.87 2.28 -18.51
C GLU A 365 -12.15 3.07 -19.62
N PRO A 366 -10.80 3.09 -19.71
CA PRO A 366 -10.11 3.68 -20.85
C PRO A 366 -10.45 3.03 -22.19
N VAL A 367 -10.66 1.70 -22.22
CA VAL A 367 -11.01 0.96 -23.45
C VAL A 367 -12.40 1.37 -23.95
N GLU A 368 -13.37 1.51 -23.04
CA GLU A 368 -14.69 2.06 -23.38
C GLU A 368 -14.62 3.51 -23.86
N ARG A 369 -13.77 4.32 -23.21
CA ARG A 369 -13.58 5.73 -23.56
C ARG A 369 -13.02 5.90 -24.97
N VAL A 370 -11.99 5.13 -25.34
CA VAL A 370 -11.39 5.23 -26.68
C VAL A 370 -12.34 4.79 -27.78
N LEU A 371 -13.18 3.77 -27.56
CA LEU A 371 -14.22 3.38 -28.52
C LEU A 371 -15.28 4.48 -28.70
N ARG A 372 -15.68 5.12 -27.61
CA ARG A 372 -16.63 6.24 -27.66
C ARG A 372 -16.05 7.45 -28.39
N ASP A 373 -14.79 7.78 -28.10
CA ASP A 373 -14.10 8.93 -28.70
C ASP A 373 -13.82 8.71 -30.20
N SER A 374 -13.44 7.48 -30.59
CA SER A 374 -13.25 7.10 -31.99
C SER A 374 -14.57 6.90 -32.74
N LYS A 375 -15.70 6.77 -32.03
CA LYS A 375 -17.03 6.45 -32.58
C LYS A 375 -17.03 5.12 -33.36
N ILE A 376 -16.25 4.17 -32.87
CA ILE A 376 -16.11 2.84 -33.46
C ILE A 376 -16.83 1.84 -32.56
N ASP A 377 -17.68 1.02 -33.17
CA ASP A 377 -18.31 -0.10 -32.48
C ASP A 377 -17.30 -1.21 -32.17
N LYS A 378 -17.50 -1.93 -31.07
CA LYS A 378 -16.64 -3.05 -30.66
C LYS A 378 -16.40 -4.08 -31.77
N SER A 379 -17.41 -4.33 -32.60
CA SER A 379 -17.35 -5.26 -33.74
C SER A 379 -16.42 -4.80 -34.87
N SER A 380 -16.16 -3.50 -34.96
CA SER A 380 -15.31 -2.90 -36.00
C SER A 380 -13.82 -2.93 -35.64
N VAL A 381 -13.47 -3.38 -34.44
CA VAL A 381 -12.08 -3.59 -34.04
C VAL A 381 -11.57 -4.89 -34.66
N HIS A 382 -10.62 -4.79 -35.59
CA HIS A 382 -10.11 -5.94 -36.36
C HIS A 382 -9.09 -6.79 -35.60
N GLU A 383 -8.25 -6.19 -34.78
CA GLU A 383 -7.19 -6.87 -34.04
C GLU A 383 -7.07 -6.28 -32.64
N ILE A 384 -6.71 -7.12 -31.66
CA ILE A 384 -6.45 -6.71 -30.28
C ILE A 384 -5.00 -7.07 -29.98
N VAL A 385 -4.13 -6.07 -29.86
CA VAL A 385 -2.70 -6.28 -29.57
C VAL A 385 -2.44 -5.97 -28.10
N LEU A 386 -1.86 -6.94 -27.39
CA LEU A 386 -1.49 -6.78 -25.98
C LEU A 386 0.01 -6.44 -25.88
N VAL A 387 0.32 -5.33 -25.22
CA VAL A 387 1.69 -4.84 -25.03
C VAL A 387 1.95 -4.60 -23.54
N GLY A 388 3.15 -4.97 -23.08
CA GLY A 388 3.59 -4.87 -21.69
C GLY A 388 3.41 -6.15 -20.89
N GLY A 389 4.39 -6.53 -20.07
CA GLY A 389 4.43 -7.82 -19.36
C GLY A 389 3.24 -8.12 -18.44
N SER A 390 2.57 -7.10 -17.89
CA SER A 390 1.34 -7.31 -17.09
C SER A 390 0.14 -7.83 -17.89
N THR A 391 0.17 -7.72 -19.23
CA THR A 391 -0.86 -8.32 -20.10
C THR A 391 -0.77 -9.85 -20.16
N ARG A 392 0.30 -10.45 -19.64
CA ARG A 392 0.44 -11.92 -19.49
C ARG A 392 -0.49 -12.50 -18.41
N ILE A 393 -1.09 -11.66 -17.56
CA ILE A 393 -2.05 -12.09 -16.54
C ILE A 393 -3.31 -12.67 -17.21
N PRO A 394 -3.67 -13.95 -16.96
CA PRO A 394 -4.82 -14.58 -17.63
C PRO A 394 -6.14 -13.84 -17.43
N ARG A 395 -6.34 -13.24 -16.24
CA ARG A 395 -7.53 -12.44 -15.94
C ARG A 395 -7.67 -11.20 -16.81
N ILE A 396 -6.57 -10.52 -17.13
CA ILE A 396 -6.58 -9.35 -18.02
C ILE A 396 -6.93 -9.77 -19.45
N GLN A 397 -6.29 -10.82 -19.96
CA GLN A 397 -6.60 -11.36 -21.30
C GLN A 397 -8.06 -11.76 -21.42
N LYS A 398 -8.60 -12.41 -20.38
CA LYS A 398 -10.01 -12.79 -20.32
C LYS A 398 -10.94 -11.57 -20.28
N LEU A 399 -10.66 -10.57 -19.44
CA LEU A 399 -11.47 -9.35 -19.38
C LEU A 399 -11.52 -8.63 -20.73
N VAL A 400 -10.38 -8.53 -21.42
CA VAL A 400 -10.31 -7.93 -22.76
C VAL A 400 -11.08 -8.77 -23.78
N SER A 401 -10.88 -10.09 -23.81
CA SER A 401 -11.61 -11.00 -24.73
C SER A 401 -13.12 -10.94 -24.48
N ASP A 402 -13.56 -11.04 -23.22
CA ASP A 402 -14.97 -10.93 -22.81
C ASP A 402 -15.56 -9.57 -23.24
N PHE A 403 -14.80 -8.48 -23.10
CA PHE A 403 -15.24 -7.13 -23.48
C PHE A 403 -15.48 -7.00 -24.99
N PHE A 404 -14.70 -7.71 -25.81
CA PHE A 404 -14.82 -7.78 -27.27
C PHE A 404 -15.59 -9.03 -27.75
N ASN A 405 -16.55 -9.50 -26.95
CA ASN A 405 -17.47 -10.60 -27.30
C ASN A 405 -16.75 -11.94 -27.60
N GLY A 406 -15.68 -12.25 -26.86
CA GLY A 406 -14.89 -13.48 -27.01
C GLY A 406 -13.83 -13.41 -28.11
N LYS A 407 -13.51 -12.22 -28.61
CA LYS A 407 -12.44 -12.04 -29.59
C LYS A 407 -11.07 -12.26 -28.94
N GLU A 408 -10.33 -13.24 -29.44
CA GLU A 408 -9.00 -13.57 -28.93
C GLU A 408 -7.97 -12.48 -29.27
N PRO A 409 -7.15 -12.04 -28.29
CA PRO A 409 -6.03 -11.15 -28.56
C PRO A 409 -4.95 -11.80 -29.43
N ASN A 410 -4.28 -10.98 -30.22
CA ASN A 410 -3.19 -11.37 -31.10
C ASN A 410 -1.94 -11.72 -30.29
N LYS A 411 -1.39 -12.92 -30.54
CA LYS A 411 -0.22 -13.48 -29.83
C LYS A 411 1.05 -13.52 -30.68
N SER A 412 1.02 -12.97 -31.90
CA SER A 412 2.18 -12.96 -32.81
C SER A 412 3.28 -11.97 -32.41
N ILE A 413 2.97 -11.04 -31.50
CA ILE A 413 3.85 -9.95 -31.11
C ILE A 413 4.41 -10.22 -29.71
N ASN A 414 5.72 -9.99 -29.53
CA ASN A 414 6.33 -10.03 -28.20
C ASN A 414 5.91 -8.80 -27.38
N PRO A 415 5.15 -8.95 -26.28
CA PRO A 415 4.63 -7.81 -25.52
C PRO A 415 5.72 -7.01 -24.81
N ASP A 416 6.91 -7.57 -24.59
CA ASP A 416 7.99 -6.90 -23.85
C ASP A 416 8.90 -6.08 -24.79
N GLU A 417 8.96 -6.43 -26.08
CA GLU A 417 9.88 -5.83 -27.06
C GLU A 417 9.18 -4.93 -28.08
N ALA A 418 7.86 -5.09 -28.28
CA ALA A 418 7.11 -4.40 -29.33
C ALA A 418 7.30 -2.87 -29.33
N VAL A 419 7.37 -2.25 -28.14
CA VAL A 419 7.57 -0.81 -27.99
C VAL A 419 8.97 -0.40 -28.47
N ALA A 420 10.01 -1.12 -28.04
CA ALA A 420 11.38 -0.85 -28.45
C ALA A 420 11.57 -1.07 -29.96
N TYR A 421 10.93 -2.12 -30.50
CA TYR A 421 10.94 -2.40 -31.93
C TYR A 421 10.32 -1.25 -32.74
N GLY A 422 9.13 -0.78 -32.36
CA GLY A 422 8.48 0.36 -33.01
C GLY A 422 9.30 1.65 -32.92
N ALA A 423 9.94 1.89 -31.76
CA ALA A 423 10.84 3.04 -31.58
C ALA A 423 12.08 2.96 -32.47
N ALA A 424 12.68 1.78 -32.65
CA ALA A 424 13.82 1.57 -33.53
C ALA A 424 13.45 1.80 -35.01
N VAL A 425 12.27 1.34 -35.44
CA VAL A 425 11.74 1.62 -36.78
C VAL A 425 11.58 3.13 -36.98
N GLN A 426 11.02 3.84 -35.98
CA GLN A 426 10.87 5.29 -36.06
C GLN A 426 12.22 6.02 -36.09
N ALA A 427 13.19 5.56 -35.32
CA ALA A 427 14.55 6.12 -35.34
C ALA A 427 15.22 5.93 -36.72
N ALA A 428 15.02 4.78 -37.38
CA ALA A 428 15.54 4.53 -38.72
C ALA A 428 14.89 5.44 -39.78
N ILE A 429 13.58 5.69 -39.67
CA ILE A 429 12.87 6.64 -40.55
C ILE A 429 13.43 8.05 -40.37
N LEU A 430 13.64 8.49 -39.12
CA LEU A 430 14.16 9.82 -38.80
C LEU A 430 15.66 9.98 -39.16
N SER A 431 16.45 8.92 -39.11
CA SER A 431 17.85 8.94 -39.54
C SER A 431 18.01 8.96 -41.06
N GLY A 432 16.92 8.80 -41.81
CA GLY A 432 16.92 8.75 -43.27
C GLY A 432 17.45 7.43 -43.82
N ASP A 433 17.42 6.35 -43.04
CA ASP A 433 17.80 5.03 -43.53
C ASP A 433 16.72 4.48 -44.49
N THR A 434 17.03 4.54 -45.79
CA THR A 434 16.18 4.05 -46.87
C THR A 434 16.47 2.58 -47.24
N SER A 435 17.20 1.84 -46.39
CA SER A 435 17.62 0.46 -46.66
C SER A 435 16.46 -0.50 -46.92
N SER A 436 15.27 -0.23 -46.39
CA SER A 436 14.05 -1.00 -46.64
C SER A 436 13.00 -0.17 -47.38
N LYS A 437 12.33 -0.75 -48.39
CA LYS A 437 11.20 -0.07 -49.08
C LYS A 437 10.03 0.21 -48.14
N SER A 438 9.84 -0.65 -47.13
CA SER A 438 8.79 -0.55 -46.12
C SER A 438 8.91 0.65 -45.19
N THR A 439 10.12 1.13 -44.88
CA THR A 439 10.29 2.30 -43.98
C THR A 439 9.90 3.62 -44.64
N ASN A 440 9.98 3.71 -45.98
CA ASN A 440 9.63 4.92 -46.72
C ASN A 440 8.11 5.12 -46.91
N GLU A 441 7.30 4.09 -46.68
CA GLU A 441 5.84 4.12 -46.90
C GLU A 441 5.04 4.34 -45.61
N ILE A 442 5.71 4.41 -44.46
CA ILE A 442 5.05 4.55 -43.15
C ILE A 442 4.82 6.03 -42.85
N LEU A 443 3.55 6.45 -42.84
CA LEU A 443 3.12 7.75 -42.34
C LEU A 443 2.50 7.58 -40.95
N LEU A 444 3.07 8.24 -39.96
CA LEU A 444 2.58 8.25 -38.59
C LEU A 444 1.82 9.54 -38.32
N LEU A 445 0.58 9.41 -37.86
CA LEU A 445 -0.26 10.50 -37.41
C LEU A 445 -0.70 10.19 -35.99
N ASP A 446 -0.16 10.94 -35.04
CA ASP A 446 -0.51 10.80 -33.63
C ASP A 446 -1.53 11.88 -33.23
N VAL A 447 -1.99 11.87 -31.98
CA VAL A 447 -2.99 12.80 -31.46
C VAL A 447 -2.60 13.38 -30.09
N ALA A 448 -3.14 14.55 -29.76
CA ALA A 448 -3.01 15.13 -28.42
C ALA A 448 -3.87 14.33 -27.40
N PRO A 449 -3.30 13.73 -26.34
CA PRO A 449 -4.05 12.85 -25.44
C PRO A 449 -5.03 13.58 -24.50
N LEU A 450 -4.79 14.86 -24.24
CA LEU A 450 -5.62 15.71 -23.39
C LEU A 450 -5.94 17.03 -24.11
N SER A 451 -7.06 17.64 -23.74
CA SER A 451 -7.41 18.96 -24.23
C SER A 451 -6.49 20.02 -23.63
N LEU A 452 -6.02 20.91 -24.49
CA LEU A 452 -5.12 22.01 -24.18
C LEU A 452 -5.84 23.33 -24.37
N GLY A 453 -5.64 24.24 -23.44
CA GLY A 453 -6.39 25.47 -23.40
C GLY A 453 -5.88 26.44 -22.37
N ILE A 454 -6.62 27.54 -22.23
CA ILE A 454 -6.27 28.64 -21.34
C ILE A 454 -7.35 28.91 -20.30
N GLU A 455 -6.94 29.52 -19.20
CA GLU A 455 -7.85 30.10 -18.23
C GLU A 455 -8.51 31.35 -18.80
N THR A 456 -9.85 31.37 -18.73
CA THR A 456 -10.67 32.53 -19.08
C THR A 456 -11.38 33.07 -17.82
N ALA A 457 -12.02 34.23 -17.95
CA ALA A 457 -12.69 34.88 -16.83
C ALA A 457 -13.63 33.93 -16.07
N GLY A 458 -13.51 33.92 -14.73
CA GLY A 458 -14.28 33.02 -13.86
C GLY A 458 -13.62 31.68 -13.55
N GLY A 459 -12.33 31.49 -13.89
CA GLY A 459 -11.59 30.26 -13.58
C GLY A 459 -12.03 29.06 -14.41
N VAL A 460 -12.51 29.33 -15.62
CA VAL A 460 -13.05 28.34 -16.56
C VAL A 460 -11.99 28.02 -17.62
N MET A 461 -11.84 26.73 -17.90
CA MET A 461 -10.95 26.22 -18.93
C MET A 461 -11.60 26.36 -20.30
N THR A 462 -10.97 27.11 -21.21
CA THR A 462 -11.37 27.18 -22.62
C THR A 462 -10.41 26.35 -23.47
N PRO A 463 -10.83 25.18 -24.01
CA PRO A 463 -9.97 24.31 -24.79
C PRO A 463 -9.79 24.83 -26.22
N LEU A 464 -8.54 25.04 -26.64
CA LEU A 464 -8.17 25.45 -28.01
C LEU A 464 -7.85 24.23 -28.89
N ILE A 465 -7.10 23.27 -28.35
CA ILE A 465 -6.86 21.97 -28.99
C ILE A 465 -7.58 20.93 -28.15
N LYS A 466 -8.56 20.23 -28.73
CA LYS A 466 -9.31 19.19 -28.01
C LYS A 466 -8.49 17.91 -27.95
N ARG A 467 -8.74 17.06 -26.95
CA ARG A 467 -8.18 15.70 -26.92
C ARG A 467 -8.50 14.94 -28.22
N ASN A 468 -7.60 14.04 -28.59
CA ASN A 468 -7.62 13.25 -29.82
C ASN A 468 -7.53 14.10 -31.12
N THR A 469 -7.11 15.37 -31.05
CA THR A 469 -6.78 16.15 -32.25
C THR A 469 -5.44 15.68 -32.82
N THR A 470 -5.40 15.39 -34.11
CA THR A 470 -4.18 14.95 -34.82
C THR A 470 -3.06 15.98 -34.70
N ILE A 471 -1.84 15.52 -34.44
CA ILE A 471 -0.61 16.32 -34.37
C ILE A 471 0.30 16.00 -35.57
N PRO A 472 1.06 16.96 -36.11
CA PRO A 472 1.18 18.36 -35.67
C PRO A 472 -0.08 19.20 -35.97
N THR A 473 -0.39 20.17 -35.11
CA THR A 473 -1.56 21.04 -35.27
C THR A 473 -1.34 22.44 -34.73
N LYS A 474 -1.98 23.41 -35.39
CA LYS A 474 -1.93 24.81 -35.01
C LYS A 474 -3.35 25.37 -34.90
N LYS A 475 -3.67 25.96 -33.75
CA LYS A 475 -4.96 26.59 -33.47
C LYS A 475 -4.74 27.97 -32.87
N SER A 476 -5.48 28.94 -33.38
CA SER A 476 -5.44 30.34 -32.94
C SER A 476 -6.84 30.80 -32.58
N GLU A 477 -6.97 31.48 -31.45
CA GLU A 477 -8.22 32.06 -31.00
C GLU A 477 -7.99 33.47 -30.44
N THR A 478 -8.92 34.39 -30.70
CA THR A 478 -8.79 35.79 -30.29
C THR A 478 -9.56 36.03 -28.99
N PHE A 479 -8.85 36.48 -27.97
CA PHE A 479 -9.37 36.90 -26.67
C PHE A 479 -9.27 38.42 -26.53
N SER A 480 -9.85 38.96 -25.45
CA SER A 480 -9.79 40.38 -25.13
C SER A 480 -9.57 40.59 -23.63
N THR A 481 -9.20 41.82 -23.24
CA THR A 481 -9.07 42.23 -21.84
C THR A 481 -10.38 42.11 -21.06
N PHE A 482 -10.24 41.78 -19.77
CA PHE A 482 -11.36 41.60 -18.85
C PHE A 482 -11.75 42.92 -18.14
N SER A 483 -10.81 43.85 -18.00
CA SER A 483 -10.99 45.14 -17.33
C SER A 483 -10.60 46.31 -18.22
N ASP A 484 -11.21 47.48 -17.97
CA ASP A 484 -10.89 48.71 -18.69
C ASP A 484 -9.45 49.15 -18.42
N ASN A 485 -8.75 49.61 -19.46
CA ASN A 485 -7.36 50.08 -19.37
C ASN A 485 -6.36 49.06 -18.78
N GLN A 486 -6.63 47.76 -18.97
CA GLN A 486 -5.75 46.69 -18.49
C GLN A 486 -4.39 46.71 -19.23
N PRO A 487 -3.26 46.94 -18.53
CA PRO A 487 -1.95 47.14 -19.17
C PRO A 487 -1.28 45.84 -19.66
N GLY A 488 -1.75 44.69 -19.20
CA GLY A 488 -1.25 43.37 -19.57
C GLY A 488 -2.20 42.23 -19.21
N VAL A 489 -2.08 41.10 -19.90
CA VAL A 489 -2.89 39.90 -19.69
C VAL A 489 -2.00 38.72 -19.31
N LEU A 490 -2.33 38.07 -18.20
CA LEU A 490 -1.70 36.82 -17.77
C LEU A 490 -2.38 35.65 -18.49
N ILE A 491 -1.61 34.90 -19.27
CA ILE A 491 -2.09 33.72 -19.99
C ILE A 491 -1.58 32.49 -19.25
N GLN A 492 -2.50 31.71 -18.72
CA GLN A 492 -2.22 30.45 -18.03
C GLN A 492 -2.69 29.29 -18.89
N VAL A 493 -1.79 28.36 -19.19
CA VAL A 493 -2.02 27.23 -20.09
C VAL A 493 -2.20 25.96 -19.26
N TYR A 494 -3.24 25.20 -19.56
CA TYR A 494 -3.59 23.97 -18.85
C TYR A 494 -3.77 22.79 -19.80
N GLU A 495 -3.64 21.58 -19.26
CA GLU A 495 -4.09 20.34 -19.89
C GLU A 495 -5.14 19.65 -19.00
N GLY A 496 -6.21 19.16 -19.62
CA GLY A 496 -7.25 18.39 -18.92
C GLY A 496 -8.65 18.57 -19.47
N GLU A 497 -9.56 17.75 -18.96
CA GLU A 497 -10.94 17.61 -19.45
C GLU A 497 -11.99 18.22 -18.49
N ARG A 498 -11.57 18.79 -17.35
CA ARG A 498 -12.49 19.36 -16.35
C ARG A 498 -12.80 20.82 -16.70
N ALA A 499 -14.01 21.27 -16.36
CA ALA A 499 -14.49 22.61 -16.74
C ALA A 499 -13.76 23.77 -16.02
N ARG A 500 -13.29 23.54 -14.79
CA ARG A 500 -12.58 24.56 -13.99
C ARG A 500 -11.07 24.35 -14.07
N THR A 501 -10.32 25.44 -14.19
CA THR A 501 -8.85 25.42 -14.34
C THR A 501 -8.15 24.84 -13.11
N LYS A 502 -8.67 25.10 -11.91
CA LYS A 502 -8.16 24.55 -10.63
C LYS A 502 -8.13 23.02 -10.55
N ASP A 503 -8.93 22.38 -11.40
CA ASP A 503 -9.18 20.95 -11.43
C ASP A 503 -8.37 20.25 -12.56
N ASN A 504 -7.63 21.02 -13.36
CA ASN A 504 -6.78 20.57 -14.47
C ASN A 504 -5.29 20.79 -14.14
N ASN A 505 -4.39 20.22 -14.95
CA ASN A 505 -2.96 20.39 -14.74
C ASN A 505 -2.47 21.71 -15.37
N LEU A 506 -1.87 22.58 -14.57
CA LEU A 506 -1.23 23.81 -15.05
C LEU A 506 0.11 23.44 -15.72
N LEU A 507 0.24 23.78 -16.99
CA LEU A 507 1.46 23.56 -17.78
C LEU A 507 2.43 24.74 -17.68
N GLY A 508 1.91 25.96 -17.72
CA GLY A 508 2.75 27.15 -17.69
C GLY A 508 1.93 28.44 -17.68
N LYS A 509 2.62 29.56 -17.43
CA LYS A 509 2.01 30.90 -17.47
C LYS A 509 2.99 31.92 -18.00
N PHE A 510 2.49 32.90 -18.74
CA PHE A 510 3.29 34.03 -19.22
C PHE A 510 2.41 35.28 -19.33
N GLU A 511 3.02 36.45 -19.21
CA GLU A 511 2.31 37.72 -19.25
C GLU A 511 2.58 38.44 -20.57
N LEU A 512 1.52 38.87 -21.26
CA LEU A 512 1.61 39.78 -22.38
C LEU A 512 1.41 41.20 -21.87
N SER A 513 2.50 41.98 -21.79
CA SER A 513 2.49 43.35 -21.29
C SER A 513 2.49 44.40 -22.41
N GLY A 514 2.10 45.63 -22.07
CA GLY A 514 2.19 46.78 -22.96
C GLY A 514 1.01 46.93 -23.92
N ILE A 515 -0.18 46.52 -23.47
CA ILE A 515 -1.47 46.72 -24.16
C ILE A 515 -1.89 48.18 -24.01
N PRO A 516 -2.25 48.89 -25.10
CA PRO A 516 -2.73 50.27 -25.02
C PRO A 516 -3.99 50.41 -24.14
N PRO A 517 -4.14 51.52 -23.38
CA PRO A 517 -5.37 51.78 -22.61
C PRO A 517 -6.59 51.84 -23.54
N ALA A 518 -7.50 50.87 -23.41
CA ALA A 518 -8.74 50.79 -24.15
C ALA A 518 -9.86 50.23 -23.24
N PRO A 519 -11.14 50.48 -23.57
CA PRO A 519 -12.26 49.82 -22.89
C PRO A 519 -12.17 48.30 -22.98
N ARG A 520 -12.68 47.59 -21.97
CA ARG A 520 -12.78 46.13 -21.97
C ARG A 520 -13.45 45.63 -23.26
N GLY A 521 -12.97 44.53 -23.81
CA GLY A 521 -13.52 43.97 -25.06
C GLY A 521 -12.93 44.52 -26.35
N VAL A 522 -12.15 45.61 -26.31
CA VAL A 522 -11.58 46.26 -27.50
C VAL A 522 -10.22 45.68 -27.93
N PRO A 523 -9.24 45.46 -27.03
CA PRO A 523 -7.96 44.86 -27.41
C PRO A 523 -8.14 43.43 -27.95
N GLN A 524 -7.54 43.13 -29.10
CA GLN A 524 -7.61 41.81 -29.72
C GLN A 524 -6.31 41.05 -29.49
N ILE A 525 -6.34 40.06 -28.62
CA ILE A 525 -5.20 39.22 -28.24
C ILE A 525 -5.38 37.85 -28.88
N GLU A 526 -4.63 37.57 -29.94
CA GLU A 526 -4.63 36.27 -30.60
C GLU A 526 -3.67 35.33 -29.90
N VAL A 527 -4.21 34.28 -29.28
CA VAL A 527 -3.42 33.22 -28.65
C VAL A 527 -3.37 32.05 -29.62
N THR A 528 -2.15 31.62 -29.95
CA THR A 528 -1.86 30.54 -30.89
C THR A 528 -1.14 29.41 -30.18
N PHE A 529 -1.74 28.22 -30.25
CA PHE A 529 -1.17 26.96 -29.82
C PHE A 529 -0.62 26.25 -31.04
N ASP A 530 0.67 25.97 -31.03
CA ASP A 530 1.38 25.27 -32.10
C ASP A 530 2.04 24.02 -31.50
N MET A 531 1.49 22.86 -31.84
CA MET A 531 1.94 21.57 -31.33
C MET A 531 2.64 20.81 -32.45
N ASP A 532 3.90 20.45 -32.20
CA ASP A 532 4.71 19.70 -33.16
C ASP A 532 4.45 18.18 -33.10
N ALA A 533 5.14 17.42 -33.97
CA ALA A 533 5.03 15.97 -34.03
C ALA A 533 5.65 15.25 -32.81
N ASN A 534 6.46 15.93 -32.01
CA ASN A 534 7.07 15.39 -30.79
C ASN A 534 6.19 15.66 -29.54
N GLY A 535 5.06 16.36 -29.70
CA GLY A 535 4.22 16.82 -28.60
C GLY A 535 4.78 18.02 -27.84
N ILE A 536 5.80 18.72 -28.37
CA ILE A 536 6.28 19.98 -27.82
C ILE A 536 5.32 21.08 -28.27
N MET A 537 4.85 21.88 -27.31
CA MET A 537 3.85 22.90 -27.56
C MET A 537 4.47 24.30 -27.43
N ASN A 538 4.33 25.09 -28.48
CA ASN A 538 4.64 26.52 -28.48
C ASN A 538 3.34 27.30 -28.33
N VAL A 539 3.19 28.01 -27.22
CA VAL A 539 2.05 28.91 -27.01
C VAL A 539 2.53 30.34 -27.18
N SER A 540 1.94 31.05 -28.14
CA SER A 540 2.24 32.45 -28.40
C SER A 540 1.00 33.29 -28.28
N ALA A 541 1.15 34.54 -27.85
CA ALA A 541 0.07 35.51 -27.80
C ALA A 541 0.53 36.79 -28.49
N VAL A 542 -0.30 37.32 -29.39
CA VAL A 542 -0.03 38.53 -30.17
C VAL A 542 -1.20 39.48 -30.02
N GLU A 543 -0.94 40.72 -29.60
CA GLU A 543 -1.96 41.77 -29.63
C GLU A 543 -1.98 42.40 -31.03
N LYS A 544 -3.11 42.30 -31.74
CA LYS A 544 -3.23 42.61 -33.17
C LYS A 544 -3.05 44.09 -33.51
N GLY A 545 -3.33 45.01 -32.58
CA GLY A 545 -3.22 46.45 -32.82
C GLY A 545 -1.78 46.96 -32.81
N THR A 546 -0.96 46.48 -31.87
CA THR A 546 0.44 46.90 -31.66
C THR A 546 1.46 45.94 -32.25
N GLY A 547 1.05 44.70 -32.56
CA GLY A 547 1.94 43.63 -33.00
C GLY A 547 2.87 43.09 -31.89
N LYS A 548 2.70 43.54 -30.65
CA LYS A 548 3.46 43.00 -29.52
C LYS A 548 3.09 41.55 -29.29
N SER A 549 4.12 40.71 -29.20
CA SER A 549 3.96 39.28 -28.97
C SER A 549 4.78 38.83 -27.77
N ASN A 550 4.25 37.88 -27.01
CA ASN A 550 5.03 37.09 -26.07
C ASN A 550 4.75 35.61 -26.32
N LYS A 551 5.71 34.73 -26.04
CA LYS A 551 5.55 33.29 -26.23
C LYS A 551 6.18 32.52 -25.09
N ILE A 552 5.61 31.37 -24.79
CA ILE A 552 6.18 30.36 -23.92
C ILE A 552 6.33 29.07 -24.72
N VAL A 553 7.47 28.42 -24.56
CA VAL A 553 7.64 27.04 -25.02
C VAL A 553 7.29 26.16 -23.83
N ILE A 554 6.22 25.39 -23.98
CA ILE A 554 5.80 24.40 -22.99
C ILE A 554 6.38 23.07 -23.44
N THR A 555 7.57 22.82 -22.93
CA THR A 555 8.19 21.51 -22.89
C THR A 555 7.61 20.73 -21.70
N ASN A 556 7.46 19.41 -21.84
CA ASN A 556 6.91 18.53 -20.81
C ASN A 556 7.92 18.34 -19.67
N ASP A 557 8.22 19.44 -18.97
CA ASP A 557 9.41 19.64 -18.12
C ASP A 557 9.14 19.43 -16.63
N LYS A 558 7.91 19.07 -16.23
CA LYS A 558 7.68 18.66 -14.83
C LYS A 558 8.42 17.34 -14.57
N GLY A 559 9.65 17.46 -14.08
CA GLY A 559 10.55 16.35 -13.76
C GLY A 559 11.77 16.22 -14.69
N ARG A 560 11.95 17.11 -15.68
CA ARG A 560 13.20 17.19 -16.43
C ARG A 560 14.15 18.15 -15.71
N LEU A 561 15.40 17.74 -15.63
CA LEU A 561 16.51 18.49 -15.08
C LEU A 561 16.69 19.79 -15.87
N SER A 562 17.05 20.88 -15.20
CA SER A 562 17.44 22.13 -15.87
C SER A 562 18.61 21.86 -16.83
N LYS A 563 18.87 22.75 -17.80
CA LYS A 563 20.02 22.58 -18.71
C LYS A 563 21.34 22.43 -17.93
N GLU A 564 21.47 23.21 -16.85
CA GLU A 564 22.61 23.17 -15.93
C GLU A 564 22.69 21.84 -15.18
N GLU A 565 21.55 21.28 -14.78
CA GLU A 565 21.49 19.96 -14.14
C GLU A 565 21.76 18.81 -15.12
N ILE A 566 21.33 18.94 -16.39
CA ILE A 566 21.68 17.99 -17.47
C ILE A 566 23.18 18.04 -17.73
N GLU A 567 23.78 19.22 -17.85
CA GLU A 567 25.22 19.38 -18.02
C GLU A 567 26.00 18.82 -16.82
N ARG A 568 25.52 19.06 -15.59
CA ARG A 568 26.09 18.43 -14.39
C ARG A 568 26.01 16.91 -14.45
N MET A 569 24.84 16.35 -14.78
CA MET A 569 24.67 14.89 -14.89
C MET A 569 25.47 14.28 -16.03
N LEU A 570 25.67 14.99 -17.15
CA LEU A 570 26.56 14.55 -18.23
C LEU A 570 28.01 14.53 -17.75
N SER A 571 28.46 15.57 -17.04
CA SER A 571 29.80 15.61 -16.44
C SER A 571 29.98 14.52 -15.37
N GLU A 572 28.98 14.27 -14.54
CA GLU A 572 28.96 13.17 -13.56
C GLU A 572 28.99 11.81 -14.27
N ALA A 573 28.20 11.61 -15.34
CA ALA A 573 28.21 10.38 -16.12
C ALA A 573 29.54 10.14 -16.83
N GLU A 574 30.19 11.18 -17.37
CA GLU A 574 31.55 11.07 -17.93
C GLU A 574 32.57 10.72 -16.85
N LYS A 575 32.44 11.32 -15.66
CA LYS A 575 33.29 10.99 -14.50
C LYS A 575 33.08 9.54 -14.05
N TYR A 576 31.84 9.10 -13.88
CA TYR A 576 31.53 7.73 -13.49
C TYR A 576 31.95 6.72 -14.55
N LYS A 577 31.80 7.05 -15.84
CA LYS A 577 32.35 6.24 -16.92
C LYS A 577 33.87 6.10 -16.81
N ALA A 578 34.59 7.18 -16.52
CA ALA A 578 36.04 7.13 -16.31
C ALA A 578 36.42 6.32 -15.06
N GLU A 579 35.66 6.45 -13.96
CA GLU A 579 35.81 5.63 -12.75
C GLU A 579 35.54 4.14 -13.04
N ASP A 580 34.47 3.82 -13.78
CA ASP A 580 34.10 2.46 -14.19
C ASP A 580 35.15 1.87 -15.15
N GLU A 581 35.68 2.64 -16.11
CA GLU A 581 36.76 2.21 -17.00
C GLU A 581 38.06 1.96 -16.23
N ALA A 582 38.38 2.80 -15.24
CA ALA A 582 39.55 2.61 -14.38
C ALA A 582 39.40 1.38 -13.48
N GLU A 583 38.22 1.16 -12.91
CA GLU A 583 37.91 -0.01 -12.09
C GLU A 583 37.90 -1.29 -12.92
N ALA A 584 37.33 -1.25 -14.13
CA ALA A 584 37.39 -2.35 -15.09
C ALA A 584 38.83 -2.68 -15.48
N ALA A 585 39.67 -1.67 -15.73
CA ALA A 585 41.09 -1.86 -16.02
C ALA A 585 41.86 -2.45 -14.82
N ARG A 586 41.54 -2.04 -13.60
CA ARG A 586 42.09 -2.59 -12.35
C ARG A 586 41.70 -4.05 -12.16
N ILE A 587 40.42 -4.38 -12.34
CA ILE A 587 39.91 -5.75 -12.27
C ILE A 587 40.54 -6.62 -13.37
N ALA A 588 40.69 -6.10 -14.58
CA ALA A 588 41.38 -6.80 -15.66
C ALA A 588 42.85 -7.10 -15.32
N ALA A 589 43.59 -6.14 -14.74
CA ALA A 589 44.96 -6.35 -14.29
C ALA A 589 45.04 -7.38 -13.16
N LYS A 590 44.13 -7.33 -12.17
CA LYS A 590 44.01 -8.33 -11.11
C LYS A 590 43.76 -9.72 -11.68
N ASN A 591 42.73 -9.87 -12.52
CA ASN A 591 42.37 -11.14 -13.14
C ASN A 591 43.50 -11.67 -14.04
N GLY A 592 44.24 -10.78 -14.70
CA GLY A 592 45.43 -11.12 -15.48
C GLY A 592 46.53 -11.72 -14.62
N LEU A 593 46.89 -11.06 -13.51
CA LEU A 593 47.88 -11.56 -12.54
C LEU A 593 47.44 -12.89 -11.91
N GLU A 594 46.17 -12.98 -11.49
CA GLU A 594 45.60 -14.18 -10.89
C GLU A 594 45.62 -15.36 -11.89
N SER A 595 45.13 -15.13 -13.11
CA SER A 595 45.16 -16.14 -14.18
C SER A 595 46.58 -16.60 -14.50
N TYR A 596 47.54 -15.67 -14.53
CA TYR A 596 48.94 -15.98 -14.78
C TYR A 596 49.57 -16.80 -13.64
N ALA A 597 49.35 -16.40 -12.38
CA ALA A 597 49.84 -17.11 -11.20
C ALA A 597 49.27 -18.54 -11.12
N TYR A 598 47.96 -18.71 -11.35
CA TYR A 598 47.33 -20.05 -11.37
C TYR A 598 47.75 -20.88 -12.59
N SER A 599 47.94 -20.27 -13.78
CA SER A 599 48.47 -20.97 -14.95
C SER A 599 49.88 -21.50 -14.70
N LEU A 600 50.76 -20.71 -14.09
CA LEU A 600 52.09 -21.15 -13.68
C LEU A 600 52.03 -22.22 -12.61
N LYS A 601 51.13 -22.11 -11.62
CA LYS A 601 50.90 -23.13 -10.59
C LYS A 601 50.47 -24.47 -11.18
N ASN A 602 49.56 -24.44 -12.16
CA ASN A 602 49.11 -25.64 -12.87
C ASN A 602 50.22 -26.23 -13.75
N THR A 603 51.00 -25.39 -14.41
CA THR A 603 52.17 -25.82 -15.20
C THR A 603 53.22 -26.50 -14.33
N LEU A 604 53.44 -26.01 -13.10
CA LEU A 604 54.32 -26.66 -12.11
C LEU A 604 53.74 -27.95 -11.50
N ALA A 605 52.43 -28.14 -11.56
CA ALA A 605 51.75 -29.35 -11.11
C ALA A 605 51.69 -30.45 -12.19
N ASP A 606 52.00 -30.12 -13.45
CA ASP A 606 52.09 -31.09 -14.54
C ASP A 606 53.37 -31.95 -14.38
N SER A 607 53.18 -33.26 -14.37
CA SER A 607 54.24 -34.26 -14.18
C SER A 607 55.31 -34.23 -15.28
N LYS A 608 54.99 -33.72 -16.48
CA LYS A 608 55.96 -33.56 -17.58
C LYS A 608 56.94 -32.40 -17.38
N VAL A 609 56.53 -31.40 -16.61
CA VAL A 609 57.33 -30.22 -16.27
C VAL A 609 58.17 -30.50 -15.02
N ASP A 610 57.64 -31.32 -14.12
CA ASP A 610 58.28 -31.74 -12.88
C ASP A 610 59.64 -32.45 -13.09
N GLU A 611 59.76 -33.30 -14.11
CA GLU A 611 60.98 -34.08 -14.38
C GLU A 611 62.11 -33.27 -15.07
N LYS A 612 61.82 -32.08 -15.60
CA LYS A 612 62.75 -31.30 -16.45
C LYS A 612 63.24 -30.00 -15.83
N LEU A 613 62.69 -29.59 -14.69
CA LEU A 613 63.10 -28.39 -13.96
C LEU A 613 64.01 -28.76 -12.79
N ASP A 614 65.08 -28.01 -12.63
CA ASP A 614 65.99 -28.15 -11.50
C ASP A 614 65.24 -27.91 -10.19
N ALA A 615 65.46 -28.74 -9.15
CA ALA A 615 64.76 -28.62 -7.87
C ALA A 615 64.87 -27.20 -7.25
N SER A 616 66.01 -26.52 -7.47
CA SER A 616 66.22 -25.14 -7.02
C SER A 616 65.36 -24.12 -7.75
N ASP A 617 65.17 -24.26 -9.07
CA ASP A 617 64.36 -23.32 -9.87
C ASP A 617 62.86 -23.60 -9.66
N LYS A 618 62.47 -24.86 -9.42
CA LYS A 618 61.09 -25.24 -9.04
C LYS A 618 60.68 -24.62 -7.69
N GLU A 619 61.53 -24.71 -6.68
CA GLU A 619 61.24 -24.19 -5.34
C GLU A 619 61.14 -22.66 -5.34
N LYS A 620 62.02 -21.98 -6.09
CA LYS A 620 61.94 -20.52 -6.30
C LYS A 620 60.63 -20.10 -6.97
N LEU A 621 60.25 -20.76 -8.07
CA LEU A 621 59.04 -20.40 -8.80
C LEU A 621 57.77 -20.68 -7.97
N LYS A 622 57.73 -21.81 -7.24
CA LYS A 622 56.62 -22.13 -6.33
C LYS A 622 56.51 -21.13 -5.18
N SER A 623 57.63 -20.74 -4.56
CA SER A 623 57.65 -19.75 -3.49
C SER A 623 57.13 -18.39 -3.96
N GLU A 624 57.50 -17.96 -5.16
CA GLU A 624 57.03 -16.67 -5.70
C GLU A 624 55.54 -16.72 -6.07
N ILE A 625 55.07 -17.82 -6.67
CA ILE A 625 53.65 -18.01 -6.98
C ILE A 625 52.79 -18.01 -5.70
N ASP A 626 53.18 -18.77 -4.67
CA ASP A 626 52.40 -18.82 -3.43
C ASP A 626 52.43 -17.47 -2.69
N LYS A 627 53.55 -16.72 -2.75
CA LYS A 627 53.64 -15.34 -2.25
C LYS A 627 52.69 -14.38 -2.99
N ILE A 628 52.63 -14.46 -4.32
CA ILE A 628 51.72 -13.62 -5.14
C ILE A 628 50.25 -13.97 -4.89
N ILE A 629 49.92 -15.25 -4.73
CA ILE A 629 48.55 -15.69 -4.41
C ILE A 629 48.12 -15.18 -3.03
N SER A 630 48.98 -15.33 -2.01
CA SER A 630 48.69 -14.78 -0.68
C SER A 630 48.57 -13.24 -0.71
N TRP A 631 49.40 -12.57 -1.50
CA TRP A 631 49.31 -11.13 -1.66
C TRP A 631 48.00 -10.70 -2.36
N LEU A 632 47.55 -11.43 -3.40
CA LEU A 632 46.27 -11.20 -4.07
C LEU A 632 45.06 -11.36 -3.13
N ASP A 633 45.11 -12.34 -2.22
CA ASP A 633 44.07 -12.58 -1.21
C ASP A 633 43.98 -11.45 -0.18
N GLU A 634 45.14 -10.93 0.25
CA GLU A 634 45.22 -9.85 1.24
C GLU A 634 44.95 -8.46 0.64
N ASN A 635 45.20 -8.27 -0.67
CA ASN A 635 45.17 -6.97 -1.34
C ASN A 635 44.17 -6.91 -2.49
N GLN A 636 42.89 -7.20 -2.21
CA GLN A 636 41.82 -7.19 -3.22
C GLN A 636 41.45 -5.80 -3.76
N THR A 637 41.88 -4.74 -3.07
CA THR A 637 41.63 -3.33 -3.41
C THR A 637 42.90 -2.61 -3.89
N ALA A 638 43.96 -3.33 -4.24
CA ALA A 638 45.18 -2.73 -4.76
C ALA A 638 44.92 -2.01 -6.09
N THR A 639 45.76 -1.02 -6.38
CA THR A 639 45.72 -0.22 -7.61
C THR A 639 46.17 -1.05 -8.81
N LYS A 640 45.83 -0.57 -10.01
CA LYS A 640 46.24 -1.23 -11.27
C LYS A 640 47.76 -1.36 -11.34
N GLU A 641 48.48 -0.31 -10.97
CA GLU A 641 49.94 -0.24 -11.03
C GLU A 641 50.59 -1.26 -10.07
N GLU A 642 49.99 -1.50 -8.91
CA GLU A 642 50.45 -2.52 -7.96
C GLU A 642 50.26 -3.93 -8.51
N TYR A 643 49.10 -4.24 -9.12
CA TYR A 643 48.89 -5.52 -9.79
C TYR A 643 49.85 -5.73 -10.96
N GLU A 644 50.06 -4.73 -11.81
CA GLU A 644 51.03 -4.82 -12.92
C GLU A 644 52.48 -4.95 -12.43
N SER A 645 52.83 -4.33 -11.30
CA SER A 645 54.16 -4.48 -10.69
C SER A 645 54.38 -5.90 -10.19
N GLN A 646 53.42 -6.46 -9.45
CA GLN A 646 53.47 -7.84 -8.98
C GLN A 646 53.50 -8.84 -10.14
N GLN A 647 52.78 -8.56 -11.23
CA GLN A 647 52.87 -9.34 -12.46
C GLN A 647 54.26 -9.31 -13.08
N LYS A 648 54.90 -8.13 -13.16
CA LYS A 648 56.27 -8.00 -13.68
C LYS A 648 57.30 -8.69 -12.79
N GLU A 649 57.13 -8.68 -11.47
CA GLU A 649 57.98 -9.41 -10.54
C GLU A 649 57.86 -10.93 -10.76
N LEU A 650 56.62 -11.43 -10.88
CA LEU A 650 56.37 -12.84 -11.17
C LEU A 650 56.90 -13.25 -12.56
N GLU A 651 56.71 -12.42 -13.59
CA GLU A 651 57.28 -12.61 -14.93
C GLU A 651 58.81 -12.60 -14.91
N GLY A 652 59.44 -11.75 -14.09
CA GLY A 652 60.89 -11.66 -13.95
C GLY A 652 61.53 -12.95 -13.41
N VAL A 653 60.81 -13.69 -12.57
CA VAL A 653 61.24 -14.99 -12.05
C VAL A 653 60.81 -16.13 -12.96
N ALA A 654 59.58 -16.10 -13.48
CA ALA A 654 59.00 -17.14 -14.30
C ALA A 654 59.65 -17.22 -15.70
N ASN A 655 59.88 -16.09 -16.38
CA ASN A 655 60.35 -16.09 -17.76
C ASN A 655 61.74 -16.74 -17.94
N PRO A 656 62.77 -16.48 -17.12
CA PRO A 656 64.06 -17.16 -17.25
C PRO A 656 63.98 -18.67 -17.00
N ILE A 657 63.13 -19.10 -16.08
CA ILE A 657 62.92 -20.52 -15.73
C ILE A 657 62.17 -21.24 -16.85
N MET A 658 61.10 -20.63 -17.36
CA MET A 658 60.32 -21.15 -18.48
C MET A 658 61.13 -21.13 -19.80
N MET A 659 61.98 -20.14 -20.04
CA MET A 659 62.89 -20.13 -21.20
C MET A 659 63.94 -21.24 -21.14
N LYS A 660 64.48 -21.59 -19.96
CA LYS A 660 65.33 -22.77 -19.82
C LYS A 660 64.56 -24.06 -20.12
N PHE A 661 63.32 -24.14 -19.64
CA PHE A 661 62.44 -25.29 -19.88
C PHE A 661 62.12 -25.50 -21.38
N TYR A 662 61.75 -24.43 -22.10
CA TYR A 662 61.51 -24.49 -23.55
C TYR A 662 62.81 -24.53 -24.38
N GLY A 663 63.90 -23.92 -23.89
CA GLY A 663 65.21 -23.91 -24.55
C GLY A 663 65.98 -25.23 -24.45
N ALA A 664 65.69 -26.06 -23.45
CA ALA A 664 66.18 -27.44 -23.34
C ALA A 664 65.40 -28.44 -24.23
N GLY A 665 64.38 -27.98 -24.96
CA GLY A 665 63.52 -28.78 -25.84
C GLY A 665 63.48 -28.23 -27.26
N GLY A 666 64.62 -28.19 -27.95
CA GLY A 666 64.64 -27.94 -29.39
C GLY A 666 64.21 -29.17 -30.18
N GLU A 667 62.90 -29.30 -30.47
CA GLU A 667 62.35 -29.73 -31.76
C GLU A 667 60.81 -29.74 -31.71
N GLY A 668 60.17 -28.88 -32.52
CA GLY A 668 58.78 -29.08 -32.95
C GLY A 668 57.80 -27.92 -32.74
N GLY A 669 57.77 -26.96 -33.68
CA GLY A 669 56.54 -26.31 -34.14
C GLY A 669 56.01 -25.09 -33.37
N MET A 670 56.40 -23.90 -33.81
CA MET A 670 55.60 -22.68 -33.65
C MET A 670 54.42 -22.73 -34.64
N PRO A 671 53.21 -22.26 -34.27
CA PRO A 671 52.79 -20.90 -34.63
C PRO A 671 52.05 -20.22 -33.46
N GLY A 672 52.32 -18.98 -33.05
CA GLY A 672 52.34 -17.77 -33.88
C GLY A 672 50.98 -17.07 -33.75
N GLY A 673 50.86 -16.04 -32.88
CA GLY A 673 49.64 -15.23 -32.82
C GLY A 673 49.43 -14.36 -31.57
N MET A 674 50.32 -13.39 -31.32
CA MET A 674 49.94 -12.14 -30.67
C MET A 674 49.99 -11.05 -31.74
N PRO A 675 48.93 -10.22 -31.86
CA PRO A 675 49.08 -8.79 -31.62
C PRO A 675 47.86 -8.26 -30.84
N GLY A 676 48.02 -7.45 -29.80
CA GLY A 676 48.54 -6.08 -29.88
C GLY A 676 47.35 -5.11 -29.85
N GLY A 677 47.19 -4.38 -28.75
CA GLY A 677 46.11 -3.41 -28.56
C GLY A 677 46.22 -2.18 -29.46
N GLY A 678 45.06 -1.59 -29.78
CA GLY A 678 44.95 -0.29 -30.44
C GLY A 678 43.49 0.14 -30.64
N MET A 679 43.06 1.16 -29.90
CA MET A 679 42.09 2.17 -30.36
C MET A 679 42.91 3.41 -30.77
N PRO A 680 42.46 4.34 -31.66
CA PRO A 680 41.08 4.82 -31.83
C PRO A 680 40.61 5.15 -33.29
N GLY A 681 39.29 5.35 -33.47
CA GLY A 681 38.68 6.25 -34.48
C GLY A 681 38.37 5.71 -35.90
N GLY A 682 37.10 5.76 -36.32
CA GLY A 682 36.64 5.54 -37.71
C GLY A 682 36.86 6.76 -38.64
N PRO A 683 36.23 6.88 -39.84
CA PRO A 683 35.25 6.00 -40.51
C PRO A 683 35.63 5.61 -41.97
N GLY A 684 34.96 4.61 -42.55
CA GLY A 684 34.68 4.57 -43.99
C GLY A 684 34.98 3.26 -44.75
N GLY A 685 33.96 2.79 -45.49
CA GLY A 685 34.16 2.15 -46.80
C GLY A 685 34.05 0.63 -46.88
N PHE A 686 32.82 0.11 -47.01
CA PHE A 686 32.55 -1.21 -47.60
C PHE A 686 32.88 -1.22 -49.10
N PRO A 687 33.32 -2.36 -49.64
CA PRO A 687 32.46 -3.01 -50.64
C PRO A 687 32.41 -4.55 -50.53
N GLY A 688 31.18 -5.08 -50.53
CA GLY A 688 30.70 -6.01 -51.56
C GLY A 688 31.13 -7.50 -51.55
N ALA A 689 30.18 -8.33 -51.12
CA ALA A 689 29.59 -9.47 -51.86
C ALA A 689 30.17 -10.91 -51.75
N GLY A 690 29.25 -11.83 -51.37
CA GLY A 690 29.18 -13.26 -51.73
C GLY A 690 29.68 -14.23 -50.66
N GLY A 691 28.99 -15.29 -50.22
CA GLY A 691 27.70 -15.88 -50.54
C GLY A 691 27.57 -17.27 -49.86
N ALA A 692 26.37 -17.58 -49.38
CA ALA A 692 25.73 -18.90 -49.22
C ALA A 692 26.31 -20.05 -48.33
N SER A 693 25.46 -20.45 -47.37
CA SER A 693 24.89 -21.80 -47.12
C SER A 693 25.27 -22.59 -45.85
N HIS A 694 24.20 -23.05 -45.17
CA HIS A 694 24.05 -24.14 -44.17
C HIS A 694 24.89 -24.06 -42.88
N GLY A 695 24.42 -24.37 -41.67
CA GLY A 695 23.22 -25.00 -41.11
C GLY A 695 23.58 -25.44 -39.68
N ASP A 696 22.56 -25.59 -38.82
CA ASP A 696 22.56 -26.34 -37.54
C ASP A 696 23.20 -25.76 -36.25
N ASP A 697 22.35 -25.79 -35.22
CA ASP A 697 22.55 -26.10 -33.79
C ASP A 697 23.50 -25.33 -32.85
N GLY A 698 22.86 -24.66 -31.88
CA GLY A 698 23.24 -24.58 -30.45
C GLY A 698 24.09 -23.38 -29.99
N PRO A 699 24.11 -23.02 -28.68
CA PRO A 699 23.51 -23.71 -27.52
C PRO A 699 22.57 -22.85 -26.64
N THR A 700 21.68 -23.53 -25.93
CA THR A 700 20.97 -23.07 -24.73
C THR A 700 21.95 -22.83 -23.59
N VAL A 701 21.84 -21.69 -22.88
CA VAL A 701 22.53 -21.48 -21.60
C VAL A 701 21.50 -21.44 -20.49
N GLU A 702 21.72 -22.36 -19.57
CA GLU A 702 20.95 -22.75 -18.42
C GLU A 702 20.89 -21.64 -17.36
N GLU A 703 19.76 -21.61 -16.67
CA GLU A 703 19.59 -21.01 -15.37
C GLU A 703 20.58 -21.64 -14.37
N VAL A 704 21.31 -20.82 -13.62
CA VAL A 704 21.92 -21.22 -12.35
C VAL A 704 21.72 -20.07 -11.36
N ASP A 705 20.85 -20.36 -10.38
CA ASP A 705 20.57 -19.76 -9.06
C ASP A 705 19.99 -18.33 -8.91
#